data_AF-A0A7J6DFP9-F1
#
_entry.id   AF-A0A7J6DFP9-F1
#
_cell.length_a   1.000
_cell.length_b   1.000
_cell.length_c   1.000
_cell.angle_alpha   90.00
_cell.angle_beta   90.00
_cell.angle_gamma   90.00
#
_symmetry.space_group_name_H-M   'P 1'
#
loop_
_entity.id
_entity.type
_entity.pdbx_description
1 polymer ?
#
loop_
_entity_poly.entity_id
_entity_poly.type
_entity_poly.pdbx_seq_one_letter_code
_entity_poly.pdbx_strand_id
1 'polypeptide(L)'
;MASCFSKGCLRWLLVALVIILIVGLTLALILTLTLKPTVTPTVLSSDKCYAKAAVAADARKCSEIGRDMLKRNGSVVDAAIAALLCLSLVNVQSMGIGGGVVFTIYNASTGTVETINARETAPRKASENMFSNGTKKNPGLLIAVPGELRGYELAHNRNGRLPWKELFKPSIKLARDGFKIGKALARAIKENEKTILNNAALCEVFCKSNNETKKENDPIRFPKLACTYKMIAEEGAGAFYNGSLTQSIVDDIKAKGGIITREDLINYPAKRNEYALNFTVGKYIFHAPNAPFGGPVLALILNILKGYNLSSSSVSTIRNKTLTYHRIIEAFRFANVKKSKLGDPLDKSITESVLQVVKDMTSESVADEIRSKIKDEIKQERYGGQCYENYQVDSGTSHLSIIGEDGSAVAVTSSINDYFGSKVRSNSTGIIFNDQMNDFCKQNQGNGQDKNCSCCKNNLIKPGKRPLSSMCPTIILDKHSGRVKMVVGGEGGTNITTSVAQVILNYLFFGFDLQKAVKEPRVQIPINETNVEDCFDVMVTDGLRQKNHNIFHNTEVSVVQAVVREGDEVCAESDCRKGYNISNSSVSSTENKILTYHRMIEAFRFADAQKSKLGDPLYEDLTKIVQRMTSESFADEIRSKIKDDIKQISYDEQEDSDGVPDDHGTSHLSVLAEDGSAVAVTSSINNYFGSGVMSRSTGIIFNDQMRDFIDPQLISELGINNLIKPGKRPLSSMCPTIILDKHSKQVKMVVGGAGGTNITTSVAQVILNYLFFGYDLQNAVKEPRVQITKTETNIEDDFNKSVIDGLKLKNHIIYHNISLSVVLAIVRQGDKICAESDNRTHGHPAGY
;
A
#
# COMPACT_ATOMS: atom_id res chain seq x y z
N MET A 1 -87.33 -46.30 -24.62
CA MET A 1 -86.11 -47.00 -25.06
C MET A 1 -84.93 -46.12 -24.69
N ALA A 2 -84.34 -46.33 -23.51
CA ALA A 2 -83.21 -47.24 -23.29
C ALA A 2 -81.93 -46.63 -23.90
N SER A 3 -81.12 -45.91 -23.09
CA SER A 3 -80.00 -46.43 -22.30
C SER A 3 -78.66 -46.39 -23.06
N CYS A 4 -77.60 -46.05 -22.33
CA CYS A 4 -76.18 -46.30 -22.65
C CYS A 4 -75.47 -45.33 -23.60
N PHE A 5 -74.91 -44.26 -23.04
CA PHE A 5 -73.48 -43.89 -23.16
C PHE A 5 -73.12 -43.08 -21.90
N SER A 6 -73.23 -43.70 -20.72
CA SER A 6 -72.18 -44.47 -20.04
C SER A 6 -71.03 -43.58 -19.56
N LYS A 7 -70.86 -43.59 -18.23
CA LYS A 7 -69.87 -42.92 -17.37
C LYS A 7 -68.39 -43.08 -17.80
N GLY A 8 -68.11 -43.74 -18.93
CA GLY A 8 -66.78 -43.89 -19.49
C GLY A 8 -66.20 -42.59 -20.07
N CYS A 9 -67.01 -41.74 -20.72
CA CYS A 9 -66.48 -40.56 -21.41
C CYS A 9 -65.89 -39.53 -20.42
N LEU A 10 -66.57 -39.30 -19.28
CA LEU A 10 -66.07 -38.42 -18.21
C LEU A 10 -64.80 -38.98 -17.53
N ARG A 11 -64.70 -40.32 -17.44
CA ARG A 11 -63.55 -41.01 -16.86
C ARG A 11 -62.32 -40.90 -17.75
N TRP A 12 -62.49 -40.99 -19.07
CA TRP A 12 -61.41 -40.77 -20.04
C TRP A 12 -60.96 -39.31 -20.10
N LEU A 13 -61.88 -38.35 -19.92
CA LEU A 13 -61.56 -36.92 -19.84
C LEU A 13 -60.76 -36.57 -18.58
N LEU A 14 -61.11 -37.15 -17.44
CA LEU A 14 -60.35 -37.02 -16.19
C LEU A 14 -58.96 -37.67 -16.29
N VAL A 15 -58.87 -38.86 -16.91
CA VAL A 15 -57.57 -39.53 -17.15
C VAL A 15 -56.69 -38.69 -18.08
N ALA A 16 -57.24 -38.12 -19.15
CA ALA A 16 -56.50 -37.24 -20.05
C ALA A 16 -55.99 -35.97 -19.33
N LEU A 17 -56.81 -35.34 -18.48
CA LEU A 17 -56.41 -34.18 -17.67
C LEU A 17 -55.29 -34.52 -16.67
N VAL A 18 -55.37 -35.68 -16.02
CA VAL A 18 -54.32 -36.14 -15.09
C VAL A 18 -53.02 -36.44 -15.84
N ILE A 19 -53.08 -37.03 -17.04
CA ILE A 19 -51.90 -37.28 -17.87
C ILE A 19 -51.27 -35.95 -18.31
N ILE A 20 -52.06 -34.97 -18.73
CA ILE A 20 -51.56 -33.63 -19.10
C ILE A 20 -50.90 -32.95 -17.89
N LEU A 21 -51.49 -33.08 -16.70
CA LEU A 21 -50.92 -32.52 -15.46
C LEU A 21 -49.58 -33.18 -15.10
N ILE A 22 -49.49 -34.51 -15.21
CA ILE A 22 -48.26 -35.27 -14.93
C ILE A 22 -47.18 -34.95 -15.97
N VAL A 23 -47.54 -34.84 -17.25
CA VAL A 23 -46.61 -34.44 -18.33
C VAL A 23 -46.14 -33.00 -18.12
N GLY A 24 -47.02 -32.09 -17.70
CA GLY A 24 -46.66 -30.71 -17.36
C GLY A 24 -45.72 -30.63 -16.15
N LEU A 25 -46.00 -31.38 -15.09
CA LEU A 25 -45.17 -31.44 -13.89
C LEU A 25 -43.80 -32.08 -14.16
N THR A 26 -43.75 -33.12 -14.99
CA THR A 26 -42.48 -33.77 -15.37
C THR A 26 -41.66 -32.89 -16.30
N LEU A 27 -42.27 -32.17 -17.26
CA LEU A 27 -41.57 -31.17 -18.07
C LEU A 27 -41.07 -30.00 -17.23
N ALA A 28 -41.85 -29.52 -16.26
CA ALA A 28 -41.40 -28.48 -15.33
C ALA A 28 -40.23 -28.96 -14.46
N LEU A 29 -40.30 -30.20 -13.96
CA LEU A 29 -39.23 -30.80 -13.16
C LEU A 29 -37.95 -31.00 -13.99
N ILE A 30 -38.07 -31.50 -15.22
CA ILE A 30 -36.94 -31.63 -16.16
C ILE A 30 -36.36 -30.25 -16.46
N LEU A 31 -37.18 -29.23 -16.73
CA LEU A 31 -36.72 -27.86 -16.99
C LEU A 31 -35.97 -27.29 -15.78
N THR A 32 -36.44 -27.53 -14.54
CA THR A 32 -35.73 -27.14 -13.32
C THR A 32 -34.45 -27.93 -13.05
N LEU A 33 -34.37 -29.19 -13.50
CA LEU A 33 -33.18 -30.04 -13.34
C LEU A 33 -32.14 -29.80 -14.45
N THR A 34 -32.55 -29.39 -15.65
CA THR A 34 -31.66 -29.05 -16.77
C THR A 34 -31.19 -27.60 -16.74
N LEU A 35 -31.98 -26.69 -16.15
CA LEU A 35 -31.54 -25.33 -15.79
C LEU A 35 -30.89 -25.37 -14.41
N LYS A 36 -29.81 -26.13 -14.24
CA LYS A 36 -28.85 -25.77 -13.19
C LYS A 36 -28.27 -24.43 -13.61
N PRO A 37 -28.42 -23.35 -12.83
CA PRO A 37 -27.60 -22.17 -13.07
C PRO A 37 -26.16 -22.67 -13.00
N THR A 38 -25.46 -22.61 -14.13
CA THR A 38 -24.00 -22.58 -14.10
C THR A 38 -23.66 -21.36 -13.27
N VAL A 39 -23.45 -21.58 -11.98
CA VAL A 39 -22.73 -20.67 -11.11
C VAL A 39 -21.33 -20.68 -11.68
N THR A 40 -21.11 -19.89 -12.73
CA THR A 40 -19.80 -19.31 -12.96
C THR A 40 -19.41 -18.68 -11.64
N PRO A 41 -18.28 -19.07 -11.03
CA PRO A 41 -17.82 -18.40 -9.83
C PRO A 41 -17.65 -16.93 -10.22
N THR A 42 -18.61 -16.10 -9.81
CA THR A 42 -18.44 -14.65 -9.77
C THR A 42 -17.30 -14.44 -8.81
N VAL A 43 -16.10 -14.28 -9.39
CA VAL A 43 -14.95 -13.71 -8.72
C VAL A 43 -15.46 -12.46 -8.04
N LEU A 44 -15.47 -12.49 -6.70
CA LEU A 44 -15.84 -11.38 -5.84
C LEU A 44 -15.28 -10.09 -6.46
N SER A 45 -16.15 -9.16 -6.88
CA SER A 45 -15.65 -7.84 -7.28
C SER A 45 -15.07 -7.20 -6.02
N SER A 46 -13.75 -7.02 -6.04
CA SER A 46 -13.03 -6.39 -4.94
C SER A 46 -13.49 -4.94 -4.82
N ASP A 47 -13.50 -4.36 -3.60
CA ASP A 47 -13.92 -2.96 -3.32
C ASP A 47 -13.15 -1.85 -4.09
N LYS A 48 -12.25 -2.23 -5.01
CA LYS A 48 -11.48 -1.31 -5.85
C LYS A 48 -11.63 -1.61 -7.35
N CYS A 49 -12.69 -2.31 -7.74
CA CYS A 49 -13.11 -2.45 -9.13
C CYS A 49 -14.11 -1.37 -9.49
N TYR A 50 -13.94 -0.77 -10.67
CA TYR A 50 -14.71 0.36 -11.16
C TYR A 50 -15.23 0.05 -12.56
N ALA A 51 -16.45 0.48 -12.87
CA ALA A 51 -17.11 0.13 -14.13
C ALA A 51 -16.47 0.72 -15.40
N LYS A 52 -15.69 1.81 -15.29
CA LYS A 52 -15.26 2.61 -16.46
C LYS A 52 -13.76 2.86 -16.53
N ALA A 53 -13.21 3.42 -15.46
CA ALA A 53 -11.82 3.86 -15.43
C ALA A 53 -11.29 3.79 -14.00
N ALA A 54 -9.98 3.66 -13.86
CA ALA A 54 -9.33 3.67 -12.55
C ALA A 54 -7.93 4.29 -12.63
N VAL A 55 -7.52 4.87 -11.49
CA VAL A 55 -6.24 5.56 -11.30
C VAL A 55 -5.63 5.01 -10.01
N ALA A 56 -4.39 4.52 -10.09
CA ALA A 56 -3.62 4.06 -8.94
C ALA A 56 -2.32 4.88 -8.82
N ALA A 57 -2.23 5.69 -7.76
CA ALA A 57 -1.08 6.52 -7.43
C ALA A 57 -0.62 6.28 -5.99
N ASP A 58 0.63 6.60 -5.68
CA ASP A 58 1.23 6.43 -4.34
C ASP A 58 0.60 7.32 -3.24
N ALA A 59 -0.30 8.22 -3.64
CA ALA A 59 -1.10 9.07 -2.76
C ALA A 59 -2.57 9.11 -3.21
N ARG A 60 -3.49 8.85 -2.27
CA ARG A 60 -4.94 8.86 -2.50
C ARG A 60 -5.41 10.17 -3.16
N LYS A 61 -4.99 11.32 -2.63
CA LYS A 61 -5.43 12.63 -3.14
C LYS A 61 -5.04 12.85 -4.60
N CYS A 62 -3.89 12.33 -5.01
CA CYS A 62 -3.41 12.45 -6.38
C CYS A 62 -4.14 11.47 -7.32
N SER A 63 -4.54 10.29 -6.83
CA SER A 63 -5.44 9.38 -7.56
C SER A 63 -6.80 10.04 -7.82
N GLU A 64 -7.36 10.74 -6.82
CA GLU A 64 -8.61 11.49 -6.94
C GLU A 64 -8.51 12.62 -7.97
N ILE A 65 -7.40 13.37 -7.98
CA ILE A 65 -7.16 14.45 -8.96
C ILE A 65 -7.09 13.88 -10.39
N GLY A 66 -6.39 12.77 -10.60
CA GLY A 66 -6.35 12.10 -11.91
C GLY A 66 -7.73 11.63 -12.36
N ARG A 67 -8.49 10.98 -11.47
CA ARG A 67 -9.88 10.57 -11.73
C ARG A 67 -10.77 11.76 -12.10
N ASP A 68 -10.61 12.89 -11.42
CA ASP A 68 -11.43 14.08 -11.66
C ASP A 68 -11.14 14.71 -13.03
N MET A 69 -9.92 14.57 -13.58
CA MET A 69 -9.66 14.93 -14.98
C MET A 69 -10.39 14.00 -15.95
N LEU A 70 -10.41 12.68 -15.70
CA LEU A 70 -11.16 11.73 -16.53
C LEU A 70 -12.67 12.05 -16.50
N LYS A 71 -13.23 12.37 -15.33
CA LYS A 71 -14.64 12.79 -15.19
C LYS A 71 -14.99 14.05 -15.97
N ARG A 72 -14.00 14.90 -16.26
CA ARG A 72 -14.14 16.11 -17.08
C ARG A 72 -13.90 15.84 -18.57
N ASN A 73 -13.97 14.58 -19.00
CA ASN A 73 -13.68 14.13 -20.37
C ASN A 73 -12.22 14.39 -20.80
N GLY A 74 -11.30 14.47 -19.83
CA GLY A 74 -9.87 14.50 -20.11
C GLY A 74 -9.35 13.13 -20.53
N SER A 75 -8.22 13.12 -21.23
CA SER A 75 -7.54 11.88 -21.58
C SER A 75 -6.84 11.24 -20.36
N VAL A 76 -6.41 9.99 -20.53
CA VAL A 76 -5.51 9.33 -19.56
C VAL A 76 -4.19 10.09 -19.37
N VAL A 77 -3.76 10.89 -20.35
CA VAL A 77 -2.57 11.75 -20.24
C VAL A 77 -2.85 13.02 -19.47
N ASP A 78 -4.01 13.65 -19.65
CA ASP A 78 -4.45 14.78 -18.82
C ASP A 78 -4.52 14.38 -17.34
N ALA A 79 -5.13 13.21 -17.08
CA ALA A 79 -5.21 12.61 -15.76
C ALA A 79 -3.82 12.31 -15.17
N ALA A 80 -2.92 11.77 -15.98
CA ALA A 80 -1.55 11.48 -15.57
C ALA A 80 -0.80 12.75 -15.14
N ILE A 81 -0.80 13.79 -15.97
CA ILE A 81 -0.08 15.04 -15.71
C ILE A 81 -0.64 15.73 -14.45
N ALA A 82 -1.97 15.83 -14.31
CA ALA A 82 -2.57 16.44 -13.13
C ALA A 82 -2.24 15.68 -11.83
N ALA A 83 -2.25 14.34 -11.87
CA ALA A 83 -1.88 13.50 -10.73
C ALA A 83 -0.39 13.61 -10.39
N LEU A 84 0.49 13.66 -11.39
CA LEU A 84 1.93 13.83 -11.18
C LEU A 84 2.28 15.20 -10.58
N LEU A 85 1.63 16.27 -11.02
CA LEU A 85 1.77 17.60 -10.41
C LEU A 85 1.32 17.61 -8.95
N CYS A 86 0.35 16.77 -8.57
CA CYS A 86 -0.03 16.58 -7.16
C CYS A 86 1.04 15.78 -6.40
N LEU A 87 1.56 14.70 -7.00
CA LEU A 87 2.64 13.89 -6.40
C LEU A 87 3.91 14.72 -6.18
N SER A 88 4.18 15.71 -7.04
CA SER A 88 5.31 16.65 -6.88
C SER A 88 5.23 17.48 -5.60
N LEU A 89 4.06 17.54 -4.96
CA LEU A 89 3.84 18.17 -3.67
C LEU A 89 3.78 17.13 -2.55
N VAL A 90 2.92 16.12 -2.71
CA VAL A 90 2.65 15.13 -1.64
C VAL A 90 3.81 14.17 -1.41
N ASN A 91 4.53 13.83 -2.48
CA ASN A 91 5.75 13.02 -2.49
C ASN A 91 6.95 13.86 -2.99
N VAL A 92 7.04 15.13 -2.55
CA VAL A 92 8.10 16.07 -2.97
C VAL A 92 9.53 15.57 -2.68
N GLN A 93 9.68 14.64 -1.73
CA GLN A 93 10.95 13.96 -1.48
C GLN A 93 11.36 13.02 -2.62
N SER A 94 10.42 12.54 -3.43
CA SER A 94 10.66 11.44 -4.38
C SER A 94 10.62 11.86 -5.84
N MET A 95 9.84 12.88 -6.20
CA MET A 95 9.65 13.29 -7.58
C MET A 95 9.23 14.75 -7.73
N GLY A 96 9.35 15.28 -8.96
CA GLY A 96 8.76 16.56 -9.35
C GLY A 96 9.49 17.25 -10.49
N ILE A 97 9.01 18.44 -10.91
CA ILE A 97 9.47 19.16 -12.12
C ILE A 97 10.97 19.51 -12.19
N GLY A 98 11.72 19.31 -11.10
CA GLY A 98 13.18 19.40 -11.08
C GLY A 98 13.91 18.09 -11.42
N GLY A 99 13.19 17.03 -11.80
CA GLY A 99 13.74 15.72 -12.20
C GLY A 99 13.32 15.29 -13.61
N GLY A 100 13.05 14.00 -13.76
CA GLY A 100 12.78 13.36 -15.04
C GLY A 100 11.62 12.37 -14.96
N VAL A 101 11.04 12.07 -16.12
CA VAL A 101 9.86 11.20 -16.24
C VAL A 101 9.94 10.32 -17.47
N VAL A 102 9.34 9.14 -17.39
CA VAL A 102 9.13 8.26 -18.52
C VAL A 102 7.68 7.79 -18.59
N PHE A 103 7.05 8.00 -19.75
CA PHE A 103 5.69 7.55 -20.03
C PHE A 103 5.70 6.32 -20.95
N THR A 104 4.79 5.40 -20.69
CA THR A 104 4.31 4.38 -21.64
C THR A 104 2.82 4.65 -21.86
N ILE A 105 2.42 4.96 -23.09
CA ILE A 105 1.07 5.44 -23.42
C ILE A 105 0.47 4.50 -24.46
N TYR A 106 -0.65 3.87 -24.12
CA TYR A 106 -1.47 3.10 -25.04
C TYR A 106 -2.66 3.92 -25.50
N ASN A 107 -2.81 4.07 -26.81
CA ASN A 107 -3.98 4.67 -27.43
C ASN A 107 -4.89 3.56 -27.95
N ALA A 108 -6.07 3.41 -27.35
CA ALA A 108 -6.99 2.34 -27.70
C ALA A 108 -7.65 2.52 -29.08
N SER A 109 -7.75 3.75 -29.58
CA SER A 109 -8.32 4.03 -30.90
C SER A 109 -7.40 3.58 -32.03
N THR A 110 -6.07 3.67 -31.83
CA THR A 110 -5.08 3.27 -32.83
C THR A 110 -4.45 1.90 -32.54
N GLY A 111 -4.61 1.37 -31.33
CA GLY A 111 -3.95 0.15 -30.88
C GLY A 111 -2.43 0.30 -30.67
N THR A 112 -1.90 1.52 -30.70
CA THR A 112 -0.44 1.77 -30.63
C THR A 112 0.01 2.06 -29.20
N VAL A 113 1.21 1.57 -28.85
CA VAL A 113 1.88 1.92 -27.59
C VAL A 113 3.16 2.70 -27.88
N GLU A 114 3.19 3.97 -27.46
CA GLU A 114 4.36 4.85 -27.56
C GLU A 114 5.03 5.04 -26.19
N THR A 115 6.29 5.46 -26.20
CA THR A 115 6.99 5.91 -24.98
C THR A 115 7.51 7.33 -25.12
N ILE A 116 7.50 8.08 -24.03
CA ILE A 116 8.14 9.41 -23.95
C ILE A 116 9.23 9.33 -22.91
N ASN A 117 10.48 9.47 -23.35
CA ASN A 117 11.67 9.55 -22.53
C ASN A 117 12.01 11.02 -22.27
N ALA A 118 11.73 11.46 -21.06
CA ALA A 118 12.16 12.75 -20.52
C ALA A 118 13.08 12.53 -19.30
N ARG A 119 14.00 11.57 -19.43
CA ARG A 119 15.12 11.36 -18.50
C ARG A 119 16.10 12.51 -18.60
N GLU A 120 16.64 12.92 -17.47
CA GLU A 120 17.61 14.02 -17.38
C GLU A 120 18.87 13.73 -18.20
N THR A 121 19.48 14.78 -18.75
CA THR A 121 20.74 14.67 -19.49
C THR A 121 21.87 15.33 -18.71
N ALA A 122 23.07 14.76 -18.79
CA ALA A 122 24.27 15.41 -18.30
C ALA A 122 24.46 16.77 -18.99
N PRO A 123 24.75 17.86 -18.23
CA PRO A 123 24.99 19.18 -18.82
C PRO A 123 26.14 19.16 -19.82
N ARG A 124 26.18 20.11 -20.77
CA ARG A 124 27.26 20.16 -21.78
C ARG A 124 28.66 20.32 -21.18
N LYS A 125 28.76 20.89 -19.99
CA LYS A 125 30.01 21.07 -19.23
C LYS A 125 30.38 19.86 -18.36
N ALA A 126 29.61 18.77 -18.38
CA ALA A 126 29.91 17.58 -17.61
C ALA A 126 31.19 16.90 -18.10
N SER A 127 31.98 16.34 -17.18
CA SER A 127 33.16 15.53 -17.51
C SER A 127 33.15 14.24 -16.70
N GLU A 128 33.83 13.21 -17.22
CA GLU A 128 33.89 11.89 -16.57
C GLU A 128 34.46 11.95 -15.14
N ASN A 129 35.39 12.86 -14.90
CA ASN A 129 36.11 13.03 -13.64
C ASN A 129 35.56 14.18 -12.76
N MET A 130 34.40 14.76 -13.08
CA MET A 130 33.88 15.96 -12.39
C MET A 130 33.61 15.78 -10.89
N PHE A 131 33.49 14.55 -10.41
CA PHE A 131 33.29 14.22 -8.99
C PHE A 131 34.57 13.95 -8.20
N SER A 132 35.74 13.99 -8.83
CA SER A 132 37.02 13.63 -8.18
C SER A 132 37.38 14.53 -6.98
N ASN A 133 36.91 15.78 -6.97
CA ASN A 133 37.14 16.73 -5.87
C ASN A 133 36.02 16.72 -4.80
N GLY A 134 35.11 15.75 -4.87
CA GLY A 134 33.99 15.58 -3.96
C GLY A 134 32.77 16.46 -4.29
N THR A 135 31.57 15.93 -4.03
CA THR A 135 30.28 16.58 -4.33
C THR A 135 29.74 17.42 -3.16
N LYS A 136 30.19 17.16 -1.93
CA LYS A 136 29.68 17.81 -0.71
C LYS A 136 29.80 19.34 -0.72
N LYS A 137 30.84 19.89 -1.34
CA LYS A 137 31.05 21.35 -1.44
C LYS A 137 30.22 22.00 -2.55
N ASN A 138 29.80 21.23 -3.56
CA ASN A 138 29.11 21.71 -4.75
C ASN A 138 27.93 20.79 -5.09
N PRO A 139 26.86 20.78 -4.28
CA PRO A 139 25.72 19.88 -4.50
C PRO A 139 25.04 20.12 -5.86
N GLY A 140 25.21 21.30 -6.46
CA GLY A 140 24.72 21.60 -7.81
C GLY A 140 25.38 20.76 -8.92
N LEU A 141 26.55 20.15 -8.70
CA LEU A 141 27.19 19.24 -9.67
C LEU A 141 26.41 17.94 -9.86
N LEU A 142 25.58 17.58 -8.89
CA LEU A 142 24.74 16.38 -8.95
C LEU A 142 23.53 16.55 -9.87
N ILE A 143 23.16 17.80 -10.18
CA ILE A 143 21.95 18.13 -10.92
C ILE A 143 22.18 17.86 -12.41
N ALA A 144 21.42 16.92 -12.95
CA ALA A 144 21.26 16.74 -14.39
C ALA A 144 20.15 17.66 -14.92
N VAL A 145 20.17 17.96 -16.22
CA VAL A 145 19.21 18.90 -16.84
C VAL A 145 17.77 18.37 -16.66
N PRO A 146 16.88 19.08 -15.91
CA PRO A 146 15.53 18.59 -15.62
C PRO A 146 14.67 18.42 -16.88
N GLY A 147 14.07 17.25 -17.03
CA GLY A 147 13.32 16.88 -18.22
C GLY A 147 11.81 16.79 -18.05
N GLU A 148 11.34 16.68 -16.81
CA GLU A 148 9.98 16.27 -16.50
C GLU A 148 8.90 17.13 -17.16
N LEU A 149 9.03 18.45 -17.08
CA LEU A 149 8.04 19.37 -17.64
C LEU A 149 8.01 19.34 -19.18
N ARG A 150 9.15 19.11 -19.84
CA ARG A 150 9.19 18.91 -21.30
C ARG A 150 8.54 17.58 -21.69
N GLY A 151 8.67 16.55 -20.85
CA GLY A 151 7.94 15.30 -21.00
C GLY A 151 6.42 15.51 -20.93
N TYR A 152 5.94 16.32 -19.97
CA TYR A 152 4.52 16.66 -19.83
C TYR A 152 3.97 17.40 -21.05
N GLU A 153 4.70 18.41 -21.52
CA GLU A 153 4.31 19.16 -22.73
C GLU A 153 4.22 18.25 -23.96
N LEU A 154 5.23 17.39 -24.18
CA LEU A 154 5.22 16.47 -25.32
C LEU A 154 4.08 15.45 -25.23
N ALA A 155 3.78 14.94 -24.04
CA ALA A 155 2.66 14.01 -23.83
C ALA A 155 1.32 14.71 -24.06
N HIS A 156 1.13 15.91 -23.49
CA HIS A 156 -0.09 16.71 -23.59
C HIS A 156 -0.38 17.16 -25.02
N ASN A 157 0.62 17.66 -25.75
CA ASN A 157 0.45 18.07 -27.15
C ASN A 157 -0.01 16.93 -28.06
N ARG A 158 0.30 15.68 -27.71
CA ARG A 158 -0.05 14.50 -28.51
C ARG A 158 -1.38 13.87 -28.11
N ASN A 159 -1.63 13.75 -26.82
CA ASN A 159 -2.69 12.91 -26.27
C ASN A 159 -3.58 13.67 -25.28
N GLY A 160 -3.30 14.94 -24.99
CA GLY A 160 -4.10 15.79 -24.11
C GLY A 160 -5.41 16.23 -24.76
N ARG A 161 -6.45 16.40 -23.94
CA ARG A 161 -7.77 16.88 -24.36
C ARG A 161 -8.18 18.13 -23.58
N LEU A 162 -7.80 18.23 -22.31
CA LEU A 162 -8.08 19.40 -21.48
C LEU A 162 -7.08 20.53 -21.74
N PRO A 163 -7.46 21.81 -21.56
CA PRO A 163 -6.52 22.91 -21.64
C PRO A 163 -5.38 22.75 -20.62
N TRP A 164 -4.12 22.97 -21.04
CA TRP A 164 -2.91 22.82 -20.21
C TRP A 164 -3.05 23.40 -18.80
N LYS A 165 -3.53 24.64 -18.70
CA LYS A 165 -3.73 25.35 -17.42
C LYS A 165 -4.66 24.62 -16.44
N GLU A 166 -5.63 23.85 -16.92
CA GLU A 166 -6.58 23.13 -16.07
C GLU A 166 -5.92 22.00 -15.28
N LEU A 167 -4.83 21.43 -15.82
CA LEU A 167 -4.08 20.35 -15.18
C LEU A 167 -3.32 20.82 -13.94
N PHE A 168 -2.95 22.10 -13.90
CA PHE A 168 -2.18 22.71 -12.80
C PHE A 168 -3.06 23.25 -11.67
N LYS A 169 -4.31 23.63 -11.96
CA LYS A 169 -5.19 24.27 -10.97
C LYS A 169 -5.30 23.51 -9.64
N PRO A 170 -5.52 22.17 -9.61
CA PRO A 170 -5.62 21.44 -8.35
C PRO A 170 -4.33 21.55 -7.52
N SER A 171 -3.18 21.42 -8.16
CA SER A 171 -1.87 21.45 -7.50
C SER A 171 -1.45 22.86 -7.10
N ILE A 172 -1.79 23.90 -7.87
CA ILE A 172 -1.61 25.31 -7.46
C ILE A 172 -2.38 25.58 -6.16
N LYS A 173 -3.65 25.14 -6.09
CA LYS A 173 -4.47 25.28 -4.88
C LYS A 173 -3.85 24.51 -3.71
N LEU A 174 -3.46 23.26 -3.93
CA LEU A 174 -2.85 22.41 -2.90
C LEU A 174 -1.54 22.99 -2.36
N ALA A 175 -0.67 23.50 -3.23
CA ALA A 175 0.60 24.12 -2.86
C ALA A 175 0.40 25.41 -2.05
N ARG A 176 -0.59 26.23 -2.40
CA ARG A 176 -0.90 27.50 -1.72
C ARG A 176 -1.60 27.28 -0.38
N ASP A 177 -2.68 26.51 -0.39
CA ASP A 177 -3.57 26.34 0.78
C ASP A 177 -2.95 25.38 1.81
N GLY A 178 -2.14 24.43 1.31
CA GLY A 178 -1.42 23.43 2.10
C GLY A 178 -2.19 22.15 2.33
N PHE A 179 -1.49 21.16 2.88
CA PHE A 179 -2.03 19.86 3.24
C PHE A 179 -1.25 19.25 4.41
N LYS A 180 -1.69 18.08 4.86
CA LYS A 180 -1.10 17.34 5.97
C LYS A 180 -0.02 16.39 5.45
N ILE A 181 1.17 16.42 6.05
CA ILE A 181 2.28 15.54 5.69
C ILE A 181 1.88 14.08 5.93
N GLY A 182 1.99 13.24 4.90
CA GLY A 182 1.79 11.80 5.03
C GLY A 182 3.06 11.05 5.46
N LYS A 183 2.88 9.81 5.90
CA LYS A 183 3.94 8.92 6.42
C LYS A 183 5.24 8.88 5.61
N ALA A 184 5.16 8.80 4.29
CA ALA A 184 6.33 8.67 3.41
C ALA A 184 7.23 9.92 3.47
N LEU A 185 6.62 11.10 3.30
CA LEU A 185 7.34 12.37 3.41
C LEU A 185 7.86 12.58 4.84
N ALA A 186 7.09 12.25 5.86
CA ALA A 186 7.54 12.35 7.26
C ALA A 186 8.77 11.48 7.54
N ARG A 187 8.79 10.25 7.02
CA ARG A 187 9.95 9.34 7.12
C ARG A 187 11.17 9.93 6.44
N ALA A 188 11.03 10.40 5.19
CA ALA A 188 12.13 11.00 4.46
C ALA A 188 12.67 12.26 5.15
N ILE A 189 11.79 13.10 5.73
CA ILE A 189 12.20 14.26 6.54
C ILE A 189 13.04 13.81 7.73
N LYS A 190 12.58 12.79 8.48
CA LYS A 190 13.30 12.25 9.64
C LYS A 190 14.67 11.68 9.26
N GLU A 191 14.75 10.88 8.20
CA GLU A 191 16.00 10.30 7.71
C GLU A 191 16.99 11.37 7.21
N ASN A 192 16.48 12.52 6.75
CA ASN A 192 17.29 13.64 6.26
C ASN A 192 17.33 14.83 7.24
N GLU A 193 16.98 14.63 8.50
CA GLU A 193 16.76 15.72 9.47
C GLU A 193 17.96 16.66 9.58
N LYS A 194 19.17 16.10 9.78
CA LYS A 194 20.41 16.88 9.86
C LYS A 194 20.66 17.71 8.60
N THR A 195 20.36 17.15 7.43
CA THR A 195 20.55 17.84 6.14
C THR A 195 19.54 18.96 5.96
N ILE A 196 18.28 18.74 6.38
CA ILE A 196 17.21 19.74 6.30
C ILE A 196 17.51 20.91 7.24
N LEU A 197 17.86 20.65 8.51
CA LEU A 197 18.17 21.70 9.49
C LEU A 197 19.35 22.58 9.08
N ASN A 198 20.36 21.99 8.43
CA ASN A 198 21.54 22.71 7.95
C ASN A 198 21.34 23.40 6.59
N ASN A 199 20.16 23.28 5.98
CA ASN A 199 19.86 23.85 4.67
C ASN A 199 18.68 24.82 4.77
N ALA A 200 18.98 26.11 4.83
CA ALA A 200 17.97 27.17 4.98
C ALA A 200 16.82 27.07 3.95
N ALA A 201 17.12 26.70 2.69
CA ALA A 201 16.11 26.60 1.65
C ALA A 201 15.15 25.41 1.87
N LEU A 202 15.66 24.27 2.35
CA LEU A 202 14.81 23.14 2.73
C LEU A 202 14.07 23.42 4.04
N CYS A 203 14.76 24.00 5.02
CA CYS A 203 14.20 24.30 6.33
C CYS A 203 13.04 25.32 6.25
N GLU A 204 13.07 26.25 5.29
CA GLU A 204 11.94 27.16 4.98
C GLU A 204 10.60 26.41 4.84
N VAL A 205 10.62 25.17 4.34
CA VAL A 205 9.42 24.37 4.06
C VAL A 205 9.25 23.23 5.06
N PHE A 206 10.35 22.55 5.41
CA PHE A 206 10.32 21.30 6.17
C PHE A 206 10.66 21.48 7.66
N CYS A 207 10.94 22.69 8.12
CA CYS A 207 11.07 23.01 9.54
C CYS A 207 9.83 23.72 10.09
N LYS A 208 9.68 23.65 11.40
CA LYS A 208 8.76 24.43 12.22
C LYS A 208 9.41 25.75 12.63
N SER A 209 8.63 26.67 13.19
CA SER A 209 9.11 27.96 13.70
C SER A 209 10.13 27.82 14.85
N ASN A 210 10.08 26.72 15.60
CA ASN A 210 11.02 26.39 16.68
C ASN A 210 12.30 25.69 16.19
N ASN A 211 12.56 25.68 14.87
CA ASN A 211 13.73 25.07 14.26
C ASN A 211 13.82 23.54 14.42
N GLU A 212 12.68 22.86 14.63
CA GLU A 212 12.55 21.40 14.53
C GLU A 212 12.02 20.99 13.15
N THR A 213 12.29 19.76 12.71
CA THR A 213 11.71 19.23 11.48
C THR A 213 10.21 18.93 11.63
N LYS A 214 9.46 19.12 10.54
CA LYS A 214 8.04 18.74 10.46
C LYS A 214 7.88 17.23 10.46
N LYS A 215 6.82 16.76 11.10
CA LYS A 215 6.48 15.34 11.29
C LYS A 215 5.18 15.01 10.54
N GLU A 216 4.81 13.74 10.56
CA GLU A 216 3.51 13.28 10.03
C GLU A 216 2.36 14.12 10.63
N ASN A 217 1.34 14.41 9.82
CA ASN A 217 0.19 15.25 10.16
C ASN A 217 0.49 16.74 10.47
N ASP A 218 1.74 17.20 10.39
CA ASP A 218 2.01 18.63 10.39
C ASP A 218 1.50 19.28 9.09
N PRO A 219 1.04 20.54 9.14
CA PRO A 219 0.68 21.27 7.93
C PRO A 219 1.93 21.69 7.15
N ILE A 220 1.85 21.54 5.83
CA ILE A 220 2.90 21.96 4.88
C ILE A 220 2.29 22.78 3.73
N ARG A 221 3.05 23.77 3.26
CA ARG A 221 2.70 24.67 2.15
C ARG A 221 3.93 24.91 1.27
N PHE A 222 3.70 25.18 -0.01
CA PHE A 222 4.74 25.45 -1.01
C PHE A 222 4.42 26.74 -1.78
N PRO A 223 4.43 27.92 -1.14
CA PRO A 223 3.98 29.17 -1.76
C PRO A 223 4.78 29.55 -3.02
N LYS A 224 6.11 29.42 -2.98
CA LYS A 224 6.98 29.69 -4.15
C LYS A 224 6.66 28.74 -5.32
N LEU A 225 6.50 27.45 -5.03
CA LEU A 225 6.15 26.47 -6.06
C LEU A 225 4.74 26.68 -6.61
N ALA A 226 3.80 27.18 -5.79
CA ALA A 226 2.46 27.56 -6.27
C ALA A 226 2.54 28.69 -7.30
N CYS A 227 3.38 29.71 -7.07
CA CYS A 227 3.65 30.77 -8.05
C CYS A 227 4.33 30.22 -9.32
N THR A 228 5.31 29.33 -9.16
CA THR A 228 5.98 28.65 -10.27
C THR A 228 4.99 27.86 -11.12
N TYR A 229 4.12 27.05 -10.51
CA TYR A 229 3.07 26.32 -11.21
C TYR A 229 2.07 27.24 -11.90
N LYS A 230 1.74 28.39 -11.29
CA LYS A 230 0.88 29.39 -11.93
C LYS A 230 1.52 29.95 -13.20
N MET A 231 2.79 30.36 -13.15
CA MET A 231 3.51 30.85 -14.34
C MET A 231 3.58 29.78 -15.43
N ILE A 232 3.89 28.52 -15.08
CA ILE A 232 3.91 27.40 -16.03
C ILE A 232 2.52 27.11 -16.62
N ALA A 233 1.46 27.27 -15.83
CA ALA A 233 0.08 27.08 -16.30
C ALA A 233 -0.33 28.18 -17.31
N GLU A 234 0.21 29.40 -17.16
CA GLU A 234 -0.11 30.57 -17.99
C GLU A 234 0.76 30.65 -19.25
N GLU A 235 2.07 30.41 -19.13
CA GLU A 235 3.07 30.56 -20.19
C GLU A 235 3.43 29.23 -20.88
N GLY A 236 2.97 28.10 -20.35
CA GLY A 236 3.35 26.76 -20.82
C GLY A 236 4.70 26.29 -20.28
N ALA A 237 5.16 25.12 -20.74
CA ALA A 237 6.46 24.57 -20.33
C ALA A 237 7.65 25.46 -20.75
N GLY A 238 7.47 26.29 -21.78
CA GLY A 238 8.45 27.29 -22.23
C GLY A 238 8.94 28.21 -21.13
N ALA A 239 8.11 28.52 -20.11
CA ALA A 239 8.50 29.32 -18.94
C ALA A 239 9.79 28.81 -18.29
N PHE A 240 9.92 27.49 -18.15
CA PHE A 240 11.06 26.82 -17.51
C PHE A 240 12.31 26.83 -18.40
N TYR A 241 12.15 26.55 -19.69
CA TYR A 241 13.27 26.24 -20.58
C TYR A 241 13.78 27.42 -21.44
N ASN A 242 12.92 28.37 -21.80
CA ASN A 242 13.28 29.55 -22.60
C ASN A 242 12.38 30.76 -22.29
N GLY A 243 11.99 30.95 -21.02
CA GLY A 243 10.98 31.93 -20.62
C GLY A 243 11.27 32.58 -19.28
N SER A 244 10.21 33.01 -18.59
CA SER A 244 10.28 33.87 -17.40
C SER A 244 11.03 33.25 -16.22
N LEU A 245 11.07 31.91 -16.11
CA LEU A 245 11.73 31.21 -15.00
C LEU A 245 13.16 30.78 -15.30
N THR A 246 13.55 30.72 -16.58
CA THR A 246 14.78 30.06 -17.02
C THR A 246 16.02 30.66 -16.38
N GLN A 247 16.12 32.00 -16.33
CA GLN A 247 17.30 32.67 -15.79
C GLN A 247 17.45 32.42 -14.28
N SER A 248 16.36 32.55 -13.52
CA SER A 248 16.37 32.31 -12.07
C SER A 248 16.72 30.85 -11.71
N ILE A 249 16.26 29.88 -12.51
CA ILE A 249 16.62 28.47 -12.34
C ILE A 249 18.12 28.28 -12.54
N VAL A 250 18.69 28.82 -13.63
CA VAL A 250 20.14 28.71 -13.92
C VAL A 250 20.96 29.37 -12.81
N ASP A 251 20.55 30.54 -12.34
CA ASP A 251 21.28 31.28 -11.31
C ASP A 251 21.24 30.55 -9.95
N ASP A 252 20.09 29.99 -9.57
CA ASP A 252 19.97 29.20 -8.33
C ASP A 252 20.81 27.91 -8.37
N ILE A 253 20.89 27.23 -9.53
CA ILE A 253 21.74 26.04 -9.71
C ILE A 253 23.22 26.43 -9.62
N LYS A 254 23.64 27.50 -10.30
CA LYS A 254 25.01 28.01 -10.27
C LYS A 254 25.43 28.46 -8.88
N ALA A 255 24.53 29.08 -8.12
CA ALA A 255 24.79 29.49 -6.73
C ALA A 255 25.13 28.32 -5.80
N LYS A 256 24.84 27.07 -6.21
CA LYS A 256 25.21 25.83 -5.50
C LYS A 256 26.34 25.05 -6.19
N GLY A 257 27.07 25.70 -7.09
CA GLY A 257 28.21 25.12 -7.82
C GLY A 257 27.82 24.24 -9.00
N GLY A 258 26.57 24.32 -9.47
CA GLY A 258 26.10 23.56 -10.63
C GLY A 258 26.60 24.13 -11.96
N ILE A 259 26.62 23.27 -12.98
CA ILE A 259 27.22 23.54 -14.29
C ILE A 259 26.21 23.67 -15.44
N ILE A 260 24.91 23.57 -15.14
CA ILE A 260 23.83 23.75 -16.11
C ILE A 260 23.84 25.20 -16.64
N THR A 261 23.77 25.34 -17.96
CA THR A 261 23.64 26.64 -18.63
C THR A 261 22.25 26.86 -19.18
N ARG A 262 21.97 28.09 -19.63
CA ARG A 262 20.71 28.42 -20.31
C ARG A 262 20.54 27.58 -21.59
N GLU A 263 21.63 27.36 -22.32
CA GLU A 263 21.66 26.55 -23.54
C GLU A 263 21.34 25.08 -23.25
N ASP A 264 21.76 24.54 -22.09
CA ASP A 264 21.40 23.18 -21.67
C ASP A 264 19.87 23.04 -21.51
N LEU A 265 19.21 24.02 -20.88
CA LEU A 265 17.75 24.04 -20.72
C LEU A 265 17.02 24.21 -22.06
N ILE A 266 17.43 25.17 -22.89
CA ILE A 266 16.79 25.44 -24.18
C ILE A 266 16.83 24.21 -25.09
N ASN A 267 17.96 23.51 -25.11
CA ASN A 267 18.19 22.39 -26.01
C ASN A 267 17.84 21.03 -25.40
N TYR A 268 17.21 20.99 -24.23
CA TYR A 268 16.85 19.73 -23.58
C TYR A 268 15.89 18.89 -24.47
N PRO A 269 16.24 17.63 -24.81
CA PRO A 269 15.54 16.90 -25.86
C PRO A 269 14.64 15.78 -25.31
N ALA A 270 13.43 16.07 -24.82
CA ALA A 270 12.45 15.00 -24.55
C ALA A 270 12.19 14.18 -25.84
N LYS A 271 12.29 12.85 -25.75
CA LYS A 271 12.23 11.97 -26.93
C LYS A 271 10.99 11.08 -26.91
N ARG A 272 10.23 11.12 -28.01
CA ARG A 272 9.20 10.12 -28.32
C ARG A 272 9.85 8.93 -29.01
N ASN A 273 9.56 7.72 -28.55
CA ASN A 273 9.68 6.51 -29.36
C ASN A 273 8.26 6.08 -29.76
N GLU A 274 7.99 6.08 -31.05
CA GLU A 274 6.68 5.76 -31.60
C GLU A 274 6.20 4.36 -31.20
N TYR A 275 7.14 3.41 -31.12
CA TYR A 275 6.87 2.05 -30.67
C TYR A 275 7.66 1.77 -29.39
N ALA A 276 6.95 1.43 -28.32
CA ALA A 276 7.55 0.92 -27.10
C ALA A 276 8.30 -0.41 -27.37
N LEU A 277 9.29 -0.73 -26.53
CA LEU A 277 9.88 -2.06 -26.54
C LEU A 277 8.76 -3.06 -26.22
N ASN A 278 8.59 -4.05 -27.08
CA ASN A 278 7.60 -5.09 -26.88
C ASN A 278 8.22 -6.48 -26.87
N PHE A 279 7.60 -7.38 -26.11
CA PHE A 279 7.96 -8.79 -26.03
C PHE A 279 6.73 -9.60 -25.58
N THR A 280 6.69 -10.89 -25.90
CA THR A 280 5.50 -11.74 -25.67
C THR A 280 5.80 -12.84 -24.66
N VAL A 281 4.97 -12.94 -23.62
CA VAL A 281 5.05 -14.01 -22.62
C VAL A 281 3.66 -14.62 -22.45
N GLY A 282 3.52 -15.90 -22.80
CA GLY A 282 2.24 -16.58 -22.85
C GLY A 282 1.30 -15.91 -23.86
N LYS A 283 0.09 -15.56 -23.40
CA LYS A 283 -0.95 -14.88 -24.20
C LYS A 283 -0.89 -13.35 -24.11
N TYR A 284 0.16 -12.78 -23.51
CA TYR A 284 0.25 -11.34 -23.24
C TYR A 284 1.39 -10.69 -24.01
N ILE A 285 1.14 -9.48 -24.52
CA ILE A 285 2.14 -8.60 -25.14
C ILE A 285 2.48 -7.52 -24.12
N PHE A 286 3.75 -7.45 -23.73
CA PHE A 286 4.26 -6.47 -22.79
C PHE A 286 4.82 -5.29 -23.56
N HIS A 287 4.55 -4.09 -23.08
CA HIS A 287 5.09 -2.84 -23.61
C HIS A 287 5.73 -2.04 -22.48
N ALA A 288 7.02 -1.75 -22.62
CA ALA A 288 7.81 -1.02 -21.65
C ALA A 288 8.77 -0.04 -22.34
N PRO A 289 9.33 0.95 -21.61
CA PRO A 289 10.35 1.81 -22.16
C PRO A 289 11.64 1.03 -22.45
N ASN A 290 12.27 1.34 -23.58
CA ASN A 290 13.55 0.77 -23.96
C ASN A 290 14.72 1.38 -23.13
N ALA A 291 15.96 0.96 -23.37
CA ALA A 291 17.15 1.59 -22.79
C ALA A 291 17.07 3.14 -22.92
N PRO A 292 17.49 3.90 -21.89
CA PRO A 292 18.25 3.48 -20.71
C PRO A 292 17.40 2.97 -19.53
N PHE A 293 16.13 2.60 -19.73
CA PHE A 293 15.22 2.16 -18.67
C PHE A 293 15.20 0.63 -18.45
N GLY A 294 14.43 0.18 -17.46
CA GLY A 294 14.37 -1.22 -17.02
C GLY A 294 13.58 -2.20 -17.91
N GLY A 295 12.95 -1.75 -19.01
CA GLY A 295 12.15 -2.62 -19.88
C GLY A 295 12.87 -3.87 -20.41
N PRO A 296 14.09 -3.77 -20.95
CA PRO A 296 14.88 -4.94 -21.36
C PRO A 296 15.18 -5.91 -20.20
N VAL A 297 15.35 -5.38 -18.97
CA VAL A 297 15.57 -6.21 -17.76
C VAL A 297 14.33 -7.02 -17.44
N LEU A 298 13.15 -6.40 -17.46
CA LEU A 298 11.88 -7.07 -17.25
C LEU A 298 11.63 -8.15 -18.33
N ALA A 299 11.93 -7.84 -19.60
CA ALA A 299 11.83 -8.79 -20.71
C ALA A 299 12.66 -10.05 -20.47
N LEU A 300 13.94 -9.87 -20.08
CA LEU A 300 14.83 -10.98 -19.81
C LEU A 300 14.36 -11.84 -18.64
N ILE A 301 13.96 -11.21 -17.53
CA ILE A 301 13.41 -11.91 -16.35
C ILE A 301 12.24 -12.82 -16.76
N LEU A 302 11.26 -12.25 -17.46
CA LEU A 302 10.05 -12.99 -17.80
C LEU A 302 10.30 -14.05 -18.87
N ASN A 303 11.20 -13.81 -19.84
CA ASN A 303 11.58 -14.81 -20.83
C ASN A 303 12.32 -16.00 -20.20
N ILE A 304 13.20 -15.76 -19.21
CA ILE A 304 13.84 -16.86 -18.45
C ILE A 304 12.75 -17.68 -17.75
N LEU A 305 11.86 -17.01 -17.02
CA LEU A 305 10.84 -17.67 -16.19
C LEU A 305 9.74 -18.38 -16.99
N LYS A 306 9.43 -17.91 -18.19
CA LYS A 306 8.45 -18.50 -19.12
C LYS A 306 8.69 -20.00 -19.33
N GLY A 307 9.94 -20.43 -19.46
CA GLY A 307 10.28 -21.83 -19.73
C GLY A 307 10.01 -22.81 -18.58
N TYR A 308 9.66 -22.32 -17.38
CA TYR A 308 9.29 -23.15 -16.24
C TYR A 308 7.77 -23.42 -16.14
N ASN A 309 6.97 -22.94 -17.10
CA ASN A 309 5.52 -23.13 -17.14
C ASN A 309 4.82 -22.77 -15.82
N LEU A 310 5.16 -21.59 -15.30
CA LEU A 310 4.64 -21.08 -14.03
C LEU A 310 3.10 -20.98 -14.04
N SER A 311 2.47 -21.48 -12.98
CA SER A 311 1.02 -21.46 -12.78
C SER A 311 0.67 -21.37 -11.28
N SER A 312 -0.62 -21.40 -10.93
CA SER A 312 -1.05 -21.45 -9.52
C SER A 312 -0.46 -22.64 -8.74
N SER A 313 -0.18 -23.78 -9.41
CA SER A 313 0.46 -24.94 -8.77
C SER A 313 1.93 -24.70 -8.38
N SER A 314 2.58 -23.70 -8.99
CA SER A 314 3.96 -23.31 -8.70
C SER A 314 4.10 -22.70 -7.30
N VAL A 315 3.01 -22.23 -6.69
CA VAL A 315 3.00 -21.63 -5.35
C VAL A 315 2.00 -22.29 -4.39
N SER A 316 1.45 -23.47 -4.74
CA SER A 316 0.41 -24.15 -3.97
C SER A 316 0.93 -24.92 -2.76
N THR A 317 2.20 -25.30 -2.74
CA THR A 317 2.86 -26.00 -1.63
C THR A 317 4.16 -25.31 -1.28
N ILE A 318 4.64 -25.46 -0.03
CA ILE A 318 5.93 -24.90 0.40
C ILE A 318 7.07 -25.36 -0.52
N ARG A 319 7.13 -26.65 -0.86
CA ARG A 319 8.17 -27.19 -1.76
C ARG A 319 8.15 -26.50 -3.13
N ASN A 320 6.98 -26.35 -3.74
CA ASN A 320 6.84 -25.70 -5.04
C ASN A 320 7.14 -24.20 -4.94
N LYS A 321 6.65 -23.54 -3.89
CA LYS A 321 6.88 -22.12 -3.62
C LYS A 321 8.39 -21.85 -3.45
N THR A 322 9.11 -22.65 -2.65
CA THR A 322 10.57 -22.58 -2.50
C THR A 322 11.30 -22.73 -3.82
N LEU A 323 10.96 -23.73 -4.63
CA LEU A 323 11.59 -23.92 -5.94
C LEU A 323 11.31 -22.74 -6.88
N THR A 324 10.08 -22.23 -6.89
CA THR A 324 9.67 -21.09 -7.70
C THR A 324 10.42 -19.82 -7.31
N TYR A 325 10.49 -19.49 -6.02
CA TYR A 325 11.25 -18.33 -5.55
C TYR A 325 12.75 -18.49 -5.79
N HIS A 326 13.31 -19.70 -5.68
CA HIS A 326 14.69 -19.97 -6.06
C HIS A 326 14.93 -19.57 -7.54
N ARG A 327 14.10 -20.07 -8.46
CA ARG A 327 14.21 -19.73 -9.90
C ARG A 327 14.02 -18.24 -10.19
N ILE A 328 13.09 -17.58 -9.48
CA ILE A 328 12.88 -16.12 -9.57
C ILE A 328 14.14 -15.36 -9.14
N ILE A 329 14.73 -15.73 -8.00
CA ILE A 329 15.97 -15.12 -7.49
C ILE A 329 17.11 -15.27 -8.51
N GLU A 330 17.29 -16.46 -9.07
CA GLU A 330 18.36 -16.71 -10.03
C GLU A 330 18.15 -15.93 -11.33
N ALA A 331 16.91 -15.85 -11.83
CA ALA A 331 16.56 -15.03 -12.98
C ALA A 331 16.86 -13.54 -12.74
N PHE A 332 16.55 -13.01 -11.55
CA PHE A 332 16.89 -11.64 -11.16
C PHE A 332 18.39 -11.39 -11.17
N ARG A 333 19.19 -12.32 -10.63
CA ARG A 333 20.66 -12.22 -10.61
C ARG A 333 21.21 -12.14 -12.03
N PHE A 334 20.83 -13.06 -12.92
CA PHE A 334 21.28 -13.01 -14.32
C PHE A 334 20.83 -11.75 -15.06
N ALA A 335 19.61 -11.28 -14.82
CA ALA A 335 19.09 -10.07 -15.44
C ALA A 335 19.85 -8.82 -14.98
N ASN A 336 20.21 -8.74 -13.68
CA ASN A 336 21.02 -7.64 -13.14
C ASN A 336 22.44 -7.60 -13.73
N VAL A 337 23.05 -8.76 -14.06
CA VAL A 337 24.33 -8.79 -14.80
C VAL A 337 24.18 -8.06 -16.13
N LYS A 338 23.13 -8.40 -16.90
CA LYS A 338 22.91 -7.87 -18.24
C LYS A 338 22.53 -6.40 -18.18
N LYS A 339 21.76 -5.98 -17.16
CA LYS A 339 21.43 -4.57 -16.88
C LYS A 339 22.68 -3.69 -16.81
N SER A 340 23.77 -4.16 -16.18
CA SER A 340 25.02 -3.38 -16.09
C SER A 340 25.62 -3.03 -17.46
N LYS A 341 25.32 -3.81 -18.51
CA LYS A 341 25.82 -3.59 -19.86
C LYS A 341 24.94 -2.62 -20.67
N LEU A 342 23.82 -2.16 -20.13
CA LEU A 342 22.97 -1.14 -20.75
C LEU A 342 23.60 0.26 -20.64
N GLY A 343 23.05 1.20 -21.40
CA GLY A 343 23.46 2.60 -21.40
C GLY A 343 22.48 3.44 -22.22
N ASP A 344 22.86 4.69 -22.50
CA ASP A 344 22.06 5.56 -23.36
C ASP A 344 22.17 5.13 -24.83
N PRO A 345 21.08 4.65 -25.49
CA PRO A 345 21.13 4.26 -26.89
C PRO A 345 21.32 5.46 -27.84
N LEU A 346 21.17 6.70 -27.39
CA LEU A 346 21.44 7.90 -28.19
C LEU A 346 22.89 8.40 -28.08
N ASP A 347 23.71 7.80 -27.21
CA ASP A 347 25.17 8.00 -27.26
C ASP A 347 25.74 7.24 -28.47
N LYS A 348 25.99 7.97 -29.56
CA LYS A 348 26.49 7.43 -30.84
C LYS A 348 27.72 6.52 -30.70
N SER A 349 28.54 6.72 -29.67
CA SER A 349 29.75 5.90 -29.46
C SER A 349 29.46 4.49 -28.92
N ILE A 350 28.25 4.24 -28.40
CA ILE A 350 27.86 2.95 -27.83
C ILE A 350 26.50 2.45 -28.33
N THR A 351 25.81 3.20 -29.20
CA THR A 351 24.46 2.87 -29.71
C THR A 351 24.36 1.43 -30.18
N GLU A 352 25.26 0.97 -31.05
CA GLU A 352 25.24 -0.41 -31.56
C GLU A 352 25.42 -1.45 -30.45
N SER A 353 26.34 -1.21 -29.52
CA SER A 353 26.58 -2.08 -28.36
C SER A 353 25.34 -2.17 -27.47
N VAL A 354 24.71 -1.03 -27.15
CA VAL A 354 23.50 -0.99 -26.31
C VAL A 354 22.33 -1.68 -27.00
N LEU A 355 22.12 -1.43 -28.30
CA LEU A 355 21.06 -2.08 -29.07
C LEU A 355 21.25 -3.59 -29.16
N GLN A 356 22.49 -4.07 -29.28
CA GLN A 356 22.78 -5.51 -29.24
C GLN A 356 22.48 -6.10 -27.85
N VAL A 357 22.83 -5.41 -26.76
CA VAL A 357 22.48 -5.86 -25.40
C VAL A 357 20.96 -5.94 -25.23
N VAL A 358 20.20 -4.94 -25.71
CA VAL A 358 18.73 -4.98 -25.69
C VAL A 358 18.20 -6.18 -26.46
N LYS A 359 18.72 -6.41 -27.68
CA LYS A 359 18.33 -7.55 -28.51
C LYS A 359 18.57 -8.89 -27.80
N ASP A 360 19.73 -9.05 -27.19
CA ASP A 360 20.07 -10.24 -26.38
C ASP A 360 19.09 -10.42 -25.21
N MET A 361 18.79 -9.34 -24.48
CA MET A 361 17.89 -9.39 -23.31
C MET A 361 16.44 -9.72 -23.69
N THR A 362 16.02 -9.39 -24.91
CA THR A 362 14.69 -9.73 -25.43
C THR A 362 14.63 -11.06 -26.19
N SER A 363 15.76 -11.73 -26.41
CA SER A 363 15.82 -12.98 -27.18
C SER A 363 15.40 -14.18 -26.33
N GLU A 364 14.51 -15.03 -26.87
CA GLU A 364 14.15 -16.30 -26.25
C GLU A 364 15.35 -17.26 -26.16
N SER A 365 16.20 -17.31 -27.20
CA SER A 365 17.37 -18.22 -27.20
C SER A 365 18.39 -17.88 -26.10
N VAL A 366 18.58 -16.59 -25.81
CA VAL A 366 19.47 -16.13 -24.73
C VAL A 366 18.86 -16.43 -23.37
N ALA A 367 17.54 -16.26 -23.24
CA ALA A 367 16.83 -16.64 -22.03
C ALA A 367 16.90 -18.16 -21.78
N ASP A 368 16.84 -18.98 -22.83
CA ASP A 368 16.98 -20.44 -22.75
C ASP A 368 18.41 -20.85 -22.33
N GLU A 369 19.44 -20.20 -22.89
CA GLU A 369 20.84 -20.41 -22.50
C GLU A 369 21.11 -20.00 -21.04
N ILE A 370 20.47 -18.93 -20.57
CA ILE A 370 20.55 -18.54 -19.15
C ILE A 370 19.80 -19.54 -18.28
N ARG A 371 18.60 -19.95 -18.69
CA ARG A 371 17.78 -20.92 -17.96
C ARG A 371 18.50 -22.26 -17.79
N SER A 372 19.22 -22.73 -18.80
CA SER A 372 20.01 -23.97 -18.70
C SER A 372 21.15 -23.91 -17.68
N LYS A 373 21.51 -22.71 -17.20
CA LYS A 373 22.52 -22.51 -16.16
C LYS A 373 21.91 -22.49 -14.74
N ILE A 374 20.59 -22.36 -14.62
CA ILE A 374 19.89 -22.33 -13.33
C ILE A 374 19.65 -23.79 -12.89
N LYS A 375 20.36 -24.22 -11.84
CA LYS A 375 20.19 -25.52 -11.18
C LYS A 375 19.18 -25.39 -10.06
N ASP A 376 18.16 -26.25 -10.04
CA ASP A 376 17.06 -26.18 -9.08
C ASP A 376 17.50 -26.45 -7.63
N GLU A 377 18.60 -27.17 -7.43
CA GLU A 377 19.06 -27.64 -6.13
C GLU A 377 19.87 -26.58 -5.37
N ILE A 378 20.54 -25.66 -6.08
CA ILE A 378 21.56 -24.80 -5.48
C ILE A 378 21.69 -23.48 -6.23
N LYS A 379 21.91 -22.38 -5.50
CA LYS A 379 22.27 -21.06 -6.04
C LYS A 379 23.49 -21.16 -6.96
N GLN A 380 23.48 -20.42 -8.07
CA GLN A 380 24.64 -20.34 -8.95
C GLN A 380 25.76 -19.47 -8.35
N GLU A 381 27.00 -19.86 -8.59
CA GLU A 381 28.18 -19.11 -8.11
C GLU A 381 28.65 -18.04 -9.09
N ARG A 382 28.38 -18.20 -10.39
CA ARG A 382 28.87 -17.31 -11.45
C ARG A 382 27.75 -16.87 -12.38
N TYR A 383 27.54 -15.55 -12.43
CA TYR A 383 26.52 -14.94 -13.30
C TYR A 383 27.12 -14.18 -14.50
N GLY A 384 28.45 -14.12 -14.63
CA GLY A 384 29.13 -13.54 -15.81
C GLY A 384 29.53 -12.05 -15.71
N GLY A 385 29.76 -11.53 -14.51
CA GLY A 385 30.34 -10.20 -14.25
C GLY A 385 30.57 -9.94 -12.74
N GLN A 386 31.60 -9.16 -12.37
CA GLN A 386 31.94 -8.80 -10.98
C GLN A 386 31.64 -7.33 -10.61
N CYS A 387 31.11 -6.53 -11.53
CA CYS A 387 30.98 -5.08 -11.34
C CYS A 387 29.64 -4.65 -10.74
N TYR A 388 29.27 -5.21 -9.58
CA TYR A 388 28.04 -4.83 -8.88
C TYR A 388 28.26 -3.76 -7.82
N GLU A 389 29.51 -3.41 -7.53
CA GLU A 389 29.87 -2.68 -6.31
C GLU A 389 29.62 -1.16 -6.35
N ASN A 390 29.26 -0.60 -7.51
CA ASN A 390 29.19 0.86 -7.70
C ASN A 390 27.79 1.45 -7.97
N TYR A 391 26.72 0.66 -7.86
CA TYR A 391 25.35 1.22 -7.96
C TYR A 391 24.93 1.78 -6.60
N GLN A 392 24.68 3.08 -6.51
CA GLN A 392 24.05 3.66 -5.32
C GLN A 392 22.58 3.24 -5.27
N VAL A 393 22.09 2.93 -4.06
CA VAL A 393 20.68 2.66 -3.82
C VAL A 393 19.96 4.01 -3.80
N ASP A 394 19.02 4.20 -4.72
CA ASP A 394 18.17 5.37 -4.84
C ASP A 394 16.82 5.16 -4.13
N SER A 395 16.33 6.18 -3.44
CA SER A 395 15.11 6.10 -2.61
C SER A 395 13.93 6.96 -3.11
N GLY A 396 14.18 7.91 -4.01
CA GLY A 396 13.20 8.89 -4.48
C GLY A 396 12.64 8.55 -5.86
N THR A 397 11.48 7.89 -5.90
CA THR A 397 10.71 7.65 -7.13
C THR A 397 9.23 7.60 -6.77
N SER A 398 8.33 7.89 -7.71
CA SER A 398 6.91 7.58 -7.60
C SER A 398 6.34 7.09 -8.94
N HIS A 399 5.28 6.29 -8.87
CA HIS A 399 4.66 5.66 -10.02
C HIS A 399 3.14 5.89 -10.06
N LEU A 400 2.59 5.90 -11.27
CA LEU A 400 1.17 6.07 -11.54
C LEU A 400 0.72 5.15 -12.66
N SER A 401 -0.38 4.44 -12.44
CA SER A 401 -1.02 3.54 -13.41
C SER A 401 -2.47 3.98 -13.64
N ILE A 402 -2.88 4.08 -14.92
CA ILE A 402 -4.22 4.53 -15.34
C ILE A 402 -4.75 3.66 -16.47
N ILE A 403 -6.02 3.25 -16.37
CA ILE A 403 -6.85 2.79 -17.49
C ILE A 403 -8.05 3.73 -17.59
N GLY A 404 -8.25 4.31 -18.78
CA GLY A 404 -9.36 5.20 -19.10
C GLY A 404 -10.62 4.47 -19.59
N GLU A 405 -11.71 5.22 -19.66
CA GLU A 405 -13.02 4.73 -20.11
C GLU A 405 -13.01 4.29 -21.57
N ASP A 406 -12.24 4.97 -22.43
CA ASP A 406 -12.06 4.62 -23.84
C ASP A 406 -11.11 3.43 -24.07
N GLY A 407 -10.62 2.81 -23.00
CA GLY A 407 -9.66 1.70 -23.05
C GLY A 407 -8.20 2.11 -23.17
N SER A 408 -7.90 3.41 -23.37
CA SER A 408 -6.53 3.92 -23.39
C SER A 408 -5.90 3.78 -22.01
N ALA A 409 -4.57 3.73 -21.95
CA ALA A 409 -3.86 3.52 -20.69
C ALA A 409 -2.54 4.28 -20.63
N VAL A 410 -2.12 4.62 -19.41
CA VAL A 410 -0.83 5.26 -19.13
C VAL A 410 -0.19 4.57 -17.93
N ALA A 411 1.04 4.10 -18.12
CA ALA A 411 1.97 3.81 -17.04
C ALA A 411 3.04 4.92 -17.04
N VAL A 412 3.31 5.53 -15.90
CA VAL A 412 4.31 6.61 -15.81
C VAL A 412 5.08 6.56 -14.51
N THR A 413 6.40 6.69 -14.59
CA THR A 413 7.30 6.75 -13.43
C THR A 413 8.11 8.04 -13.51
N SER A 414 8.21 8.76 -12.40
CA SER A 414 8.98 9.99 -12.25
C SER A 414 9.85 9.94 -10.99
N SER A 415 10.98 10.62 -11.03
CA SER A 415 12.01 10.58 -10.00
C SER A 415 12.86 11.85 -9.98
N ILE A 416 13.34 12.22 -8.80
CA ILE A 416 14.46 13.16 -8.59
C ILE A 416 15.73 12.45 -8.07
N ASN A 417 15.79 11.12 -8.22
CA ASN A 417 16.78 10.19 -7.67
C ASN A 417 16.69 9.95 -6.17
N ASP A 418 17.51 10.57 -5.33
CA ASP A 418 17.47 10.34 -3.88
C ASP A 418 16.38 11.17 -3.20
N TYR A 419 16.10 10.91 -1.91
CA TYR A 419 15.15 11.74 -1.18
C TYR A 419 15.56 13.21 -1.21
N PHE A 420 14.72 14.12 -1.72
CA PHE A 420 15.04 15.53 -1.94
C PHE A 420 16.17 15.78 -2.96
N GLY A 421 16.47 14.79 -3.81
CA GLY A 421 17.46 14.87 -4.88
C GLY A 421 18.84 15.32 -4.41
N SER A 422 19.38 16.34 -5.10
CA SER A 422 20.64 17.01 -4.77
C SER A 422 20.65 17.76 -3.44
N LYS A 423 19.53 17.75 -2.71
CA LYS A 423 19.23 18.61 -1.55
C LYS A 423 19.23 20.09 -1.89
N VAL A 424 19.25 20.47 -3.17
CA VAL A 424 19.15 21.85 -3.62
C VAL A 424 17.69 22.18 -3.92
N ARG A 425 17.12 23.09 -3.14
CA ARG A 425 15.85 23.77 -3.43
C ARG A 425 16.14 25.18 -3.93
N SER A 426 15.57 25.53 -5.08
CA SER A 426 15.63 26.88 -5.64
C SER A 426 14.97 27.89 -4.71
N ASN A 427 15.70 28.96 -4.37
CA ASN A 427 15.19 30.03 -3.51
C ASN A 427 14.17 30.92 -4.23
N SER A 428 14.25 31.01 -5.56
CA SER A 428 13.34 31.81 -6.39
C SER A 428 12.05 31.07 -6.75
N THR A 429 12.15 29.79 -7.13
CA THR A 429 11.01 29.02 -7.69
C THR A 429 10.43 27.98 -6.73
N GLY A 430 11.18 27.58 -5.70
CA GLY A 430 10.79 26.50 -4.79
C GLY A 430 10.95 25.08 -5.37
N ILE A 431 11.52 24.93 -6.57
CA ILE A 431 11.80 23.63 -7.20
C ILE A 431 12.91 22.90 -6.43
N ILE A 432 12.73 21.62 -6.13
CA ILE A 432 13.80 20.72 -5.66
C ILE A 432 14.42 20.03 -6.88
N PHE A 433 15.75 20.07 -6.99
CA PHE A 433 16.46 19.53 -8.14
C PHE A 433 16.98 18.12 -7.89
N ASN A 434 16.91 17.30 -8.93
CA ASN A 434 17.44 15.94 -8.96
C ASN A 434 18.93 15.86 -8.63
N ASP A 435 19.39 14.67 -8.23
CA ASP A 435 20.80 14.29 -8.22
C ASP A 435 21.11 13.18 -9.24
N GLN A 436 20.41 13.15 -10.38
CA GLN A 436 20.47 12.05 -11.34
C GLN A 436 21.86 11.82 -11.96
N MET A 437 22.79 12.77 -11.84
CA MET A 437 24.18 12.53 -12.22
C MET A 437 24.84 11.41 -11.39
N ASN A 438 24.30 11.05 -10.22
CA ASN A 438 24.77 9.94 -9.39
C ASN A 438 24.57 8.56 -10.03
N ASP A 439 23.62 8.43 -10.96
CA ASP A 439 23.35 7.17 -11.65
C ASP A 439 24.41 6.80 -12.69
N PHE A 440 25.26 7.75 -13.09
CA PHE A 440 26.40 7.41 -13.93
C PHE A 440 27.46 6.67 -13.12
N CYS A 441 28.13 5.72 -13.77
CA CYS A 441 29.26 5.03 -13.17
C CYS A 441 30.42 6.02 -12.93
N LYS A 442 30.95 6.00 -11.70
CA LYS A 442 32.15 6.75 -11.30
C LYS A 442 33.39 5.87 -11.55
N GLN A 443 34.45 6.41 -12.14
CA GLN A 443 35.74 5.70 -12.19
C GLN A 443 36.37 5.69 -10.79
N ASN A 444 36.63 4.50 -10.22
CA ASN A 444 37.39 4.37 -8.98
C ASN A 444 38.86 4.75 -9.22
N GLN A 445 39.41 5.66 -8.42
CA GLN A 445 40.86 5.91 -8.32
C GLN A 445 41.56 4.90 -7.38
N GLY A 446 41.21 3.61 -7.50
CA GLY A 446 41.82 2.53 -6.72
C GLY A 446 43.16 2.06 -7.31
N ASN A 447 44.10 1.69 -6.45
CA ASN A 447 45.41 1.15 -6.85
C ASN A 447 45.26 -0.24 -7.48
N GLY A 448 45.65 -0.37 -8.74
CA GLY A 448 46.20 -1.60 -9.32
C GLY A 448 45.24 -2.66 -9.90
N GLN A 449 44.13 -3.01 -9.25
CA GLN A 449 43.28 -4.14 -9.69
C GLN A 449 41.84 -3.78 -10.13
N ASP A 450 41.28 -2.66 -9.68
CA ASP A 450 39.89 -2.25 -10.02
C ASP A 450 39.75 -1.39 -11.28
N LYS A 451 40.85 -1.06 -11.95
CA LYS A 451 40.84 -0.22 -13.17
C LYS A 451 40.12 -0.86 -14.36
N ASN A 452 39.79 -2.15 -14.29
CA ASN A 452 39.25 -2.93 -15.40
C ASN A 452 37.80 -3.40 -15.19
N CYS A 453 37.00 -2.68 -14.41
CA CYS A 453 35.57 -2.99 -14.28
C CYS A 453 34.81 -2.73 -15.59
N SER A 454 34.80 -3.73 -16.47
CA SER A 454 34.21 -3.69 -17.81
C SER A 454 32.71 -3.41 -17.84
N CYS A 455 31.98 -3.58 -16.73
CA CYS A 455 30.50 -3.59 -16.76
C CYS A 455 29.86 -2.22 -16.51
N CYS A 456 30.63 -1.13 -16.54
CA CYS A 456 30.11 0.24 -16.39
C CYS A 456 30.45 1.16 -17.57
N LYS A 457 31.15 0.64 -18.59
CA LYS A 457 31.64 1.43 -19.74
C LYS A 457 30.53 2.17 -20.48
N ASN A 458 29.37 1.52 -20.62
CA ASN A 458 28.22 2.07 -21.35
C ASN A 458 27.48 3.16 -20.55
N ASN A 459 27.77 3.33 -19.26
CA ASN A 459 27.10 4.30 -18.38
C ASN A 459 28.10 5.29 -17.72
N LEU A 460 29.21 5.60 -18.40
CA LEU A 460 30.11 6.69 -18.00
C LEU A 460 29.52 8.07 -18.33
N ILE A 461 29.84 9.08 -17.51
CA ILE A 461 29.39 10.47 -17.68
C ILE A 461 29.95 11.03 -19.00
N LYS A 462 29.06 11.57 -19.83
CA LYS A 462 29.42 12.35 -21.03
C LYS A 462 28.43 13.51 -21.23
N PRO A 463 28.87 14.65 -21.76
CA PRO A 463 27.98 15.76 -22.15
C PRO A 463 26.75 15.28 -22.95
N GLY A 464 25.55 15.70 -22.52
CA GLY A 464 24.29 15.41 -23.21
C GLY A 464 23.78 13.96 -23.09
N LYS A 465 24.52 13.07 -22.44
CA LYS A 465 24.12 11.67 -22.23
C LYS A 465 23.10 11.55 -21.11
N ARG A 466 22.23 10.54 -21.16
CA ARG A 466 21.28 10.21 -20.09
C ARG A 466 21.82 9.05 -19.24
N PRO A 467 21.67 9.11 -17.91
CA PRO A 467 22.08 8.02 -17.04
C PRO A 467 21.15 6.81 -17.17
N LEU A 468 21.69 5.63 -16.86
CA LEU A 468 20.93 4.38 -16.72
C LEU A 468 19.83 4.52 -15.67
N SER A 469 18.70 3.83 -15.85
CA SER A 469 17.56 3.88 -14.93
C SER A 469 16.92 2.50 -14.74
N SER A 470 16.37 2.30 -13.54
CA SER A 470 15.59 1.11 -13.19
C SER A 470 14.09 1.28 -13.45
N MET A 471 13.62 2.49 -13.77
CA MET A 471 12.20 2.77 -14.00
C MET A 471 11.63 1.86 -15.09
N CYS A 472 10.45 1.29 -14.86
CA CYS A 472 9.86 0.30 -15.76
C CYS A 472 8.31 0.40 -15.82
N PRO A 473 7.73 1.56 -16.18
CA PRO A 473 6.29 1.69 -16.35
C PRO A 473 5.80 0.83 -17.51
N THR A 474 4.99 -0.18 -17.23
CA THR A 474 4.67 -1.26 -18.18
C THR A 474 3.17 -1.33 -18.44
N ILE A 475 2.80 -1.47 -19.72
CA ILE A 475 1.43 -1.79 -20.16
C ILE A 475 1.44 -3.19 -20.76
N ILE A 476 0.45 -4.01 -20.39
CA ILE A 476 0.31 -5.40 -20.81
C ILE A 476 -1.01 -5.54 -21.53
N LEU A 477 -0.96 -5.97 -22.80
CA LEU A 477 -2.13 -6.22 -23.64
C LEU A 477 -2.38 -7.73 -23.71
N ASP A 478 -3.66 -8.12 -23.73
CA ASP A 478 -4.04 -9.48 -24.10
C ASP A 478 -3.91 -9.65 -25.63
N LYS A 479 -3.15 -10.64 -26.06
CA LYS A 479 -2.79 -10.84 -27.48
C LYS A 479 -4.00 -11.12 -28.37
N HIS A 480 -5.05 -11.74 -27.83
CA HIS A 480 -6.21 -12.16 -28.61
C HIS A 480 -7.21 -11.01 -28.77
N SER A 481 -7.52 -10.32 -27.67
CA SER A 481 -8.48 -9.22 -27.66
C SER A 481 -7.86 -7.87 -28.03
N GLY A 482 -6.53 -7.71 -27.93
CA GLY A 482 -5.85 -6.43 -28.08
C GLY A 482 -6.12 -5.44 -26.96
N ARG A 483 -6.91 -5.80 -25.95
CA ARG A 483 -7.30 -4.93 -24.83
C ARG A 483 -6.20 -4.90 -23.77
N VAL A 484 -6.11 -3.77 -23.05
CA VAL A 484 -5.26 -3.64 -21.86
C VAL A 484 -5.70 -4.65 -20.81
N LYS A 485 -4.79 -5.54 -20.41
CA LYS A 485 -4.99 -6.46 -19.29
C LYS A 485 -4.48 -5.88 -17.97
N MET A 486 -3.34 -5.20 -18.00
CA MET A 486 -2.69 -4.66 -16.80
C MET A 486 -1.80 -3.47 -17.14
N VAL A 487 -1.77 -2.49 -16.25
CA VAL A 487 -0.89 -1.32 -16.22
C VAL A 487 -0.19 -1.37 -14.88
N VAL A 488 1.15 -1.37 -14.86
CA VAL A 488 1.92 -1.60 -13.64
C VAL A 488 3.28 -0.90 -13.68
N GLY A 489 3.75 -0.50 -12.51
CA GLY A 489 5.10 -0.01 -12.28
C GLY A 489 5.31 0.26 -10.79
N GLY A 490 6.50 0.71 -10.42
CA GLY A 490 6.79 0.96 -9.01
C GLY A 490 7.92 1.94 -8.76
N GLU A 491 8.16 2.16 -7.47
CA GLU A 491 9.25 2.92 -6.86
C GLU A 491 10.15 1.98 -6.03
N GLY A 492 11.29 2.49 -5.56
CA GLY A 492 12.30 1.69 -4.84
C GLY A 492 13.57 1.41 -5.65
N GLY A 493 13.89 2.30 -6.58
CA GLY A 493 15.21 2.35 -7.18
C GLY A 493 15.62 1.12 -7.96
N THR A 494 16.80 0.57 -7.64
CA THR A 494 17.28 -0.69 -8.24
C THR A 494 16.32 -1.89 -8.11
N ASN A 495 15.39 -1.86 -7.16
CA ASN A 495 14.39 -2.91 -6.93
C ASN A 495 13.11 -2.77 -7.76
N ILE A 496 12.96 -1.73 -8.60
CA ILE A 496 11.73 -1.51 -9.38
C ILE A 496 11.44 -2.71 -10.29
N THR A 497 12.42 -3.17 -11.08
CA THR A 497 12.21 -4.23 -12.08
C THR A 497 11.84 -5.57 -11.46
N THR A 498 12.48 -5.93 -10.33
CA THR A 498 12.19 -7.17 -9.61
C THR A 498 10.82 -7.14 -8.92
N SER A 499 10.42 -5.97 -8.42
CA SER A 499 9.11 -5.78 -7.76
C SER A 499 7.96 -5.82 -8.77
N VAL A 500 8.13 -5.14 -9.91
CA VAL A 500 7.17 -5.18 -11.03
C VAL A 500 7.03 -6.61 -11.57
N ALA A 501 8.15 -7.33 -11.77
CA ALA A 501 8.11 -8.72 -12.20
C ALA A 501 7.33 -9.62 -11.24
N GLN A 502 7.55 -9.49 -9.91
CA GLN A 502 6.81 -10.27 -8.91
C GLN A 502 5.30 -10.00 -8.94
N VAL A 503 4.87 -8.73 -9.00
CA VAL A 503 3.45 -8.40 -9.05
C VAL A 503 2.80 -8.93 -10.35
N ILE A 504 3.50 -8.86 -11.48
CA ILE A 504 3.07 -9.47 -12.74
C ILE A 504 2.93 -10.99 -12.60
N LEU A 505 3.91 -11.68 -12.02
CA LEU A 505 3.87 -13.14 -11.81
C LEU A 505 2.71 -13.54 -10.91
N ASN A 506 2.56 -12.85 -9.78
CA ASN A 506 1.50 -13.09 -8.81
C ASN A 506 0.11 -13.00 -9.46
N TYR A 507 -0.13 -11.94 -10.22
CA TYR A 507 -1.43 -11.70 -10.83
C TYR A 507 -1.70 -12.57 -12.06
N LEU A 508 -0.80 -12.52 -13.06
CA LEU A 508 -1.06 -13.12 -14.37
C LEU A 508 -0.76 -14.62 -14.44
N PHE A 509 0.10 -15.15 -13.56
CA PHE A 509 0.59 -16.52 -13.65
C PHE A 509 0.24 -17.36 -12.42
N PHE A 510 0.32 -16.81 -11.21
CA PHE A 510 -0.03 -17.55 -9.98
C PHE A 510 -1.52 -17.51 -9.63
N GLY A 511 -2.31 -16.69 -10.32
CA GLY A 511 -3.76 -16.60 -10.14
C GLY A 511 -4.18 -15.88 -8.87
N PHE A 512 -3.34 -14.99 -8.34
CA PHE A 512 -3.73 -14.13 -7.21
C PHE A 512 -4.65 -13.02 -7.71
N ASP A 513 -5.62 -12.61 -6.89
CA ASP A 513 -6.32 -11.35 -7.12
C ASP A 513 -5.35 -10.16 -7.04
N LEU A 514 -5.77 -9.00 -7.55
CA LEU A 514 -4.89 -7.83 -7.65
C LEU A 514 -4.37 -7.37 -6.27
N GLN A 515 -5.24 -7.41 -5.25
CA GLN A 515 -4.88 -6.97 -3.92
C GLN A 515 -3.79 -7.86 -3.32
N LYS A 516 -3.99 -9.17 -3.37
CA LYS A 516 -3.00 -10.16 -2.94
C LYS A 516 -1.73 -10.03 -3.77
N ALA A 517 -1.83 -9.87 -5.09
CA ALA A 517 -0.67 -9.78 -5.97
C ALA A 517 0.24 -8.59 -5.63
N VAL A 518 -0.33 -7.44 -5.30
CA VAL A 518 0.43 -6.26 -4.86
C VAL A 518 0.99 -6.47 -3.45
N LYS A 519 0.21 -7.01 -2.51
CA LYS A 519 0.59 -7.13 -1.08
C LYS A 519 1.45 -8.34 -0.74
N GLU A 520 1.59 -9.33 -1.62
CA GLU A 520 2.40 -10.54 -1.37
C GLU A 520 3.84 -10.15 -1.04
N PRO A 521 4.42 -10.69 0.05
CA PRO A 521 5.79 -10.39 0.47
C PRO A 521 6.81 -10.59 -0.66
N ARG A 522 7.75 -9.64 -0.80
CA ARG A 522 8.71 -9.62 -1.92
C ARG A 522 10.11 -10.05 -1.53
N VAL A 523 10.80 -10.54 -2.56
CA VAL A 523 12.25 -10.74 -2.63
C VAL A 523 12.88 -9.61 -3.44
N GLN A 524 14.01 -9.10 -2.99
CA GLN A 524 14.81 -8.07 -3.64
C GLN A 524 16.28 -8.50 -3.71
N ILE A 525 16.98 -8.08 -4.76
CA ILE A 525 18.37 -8.49 -5.04
C ILE A 525 19.23 -7.24 -5.31
N PRO A 526 19.52 -6.42 -4.28
CA PRO A 526 20.27 -5.18 -4.46
C PRO A 526 21.72 -5.45 -4.88
N ILE A 527 22.54 -6.19 -4.13
CA ILE A 527 23.94 -6.54 -4.49
C ILE A 527 24.37 -7.83 -3.75
N ASN A 528 24.62 -8.94 -4.45
CA ASN A 528 25.04 -10.26 -3.92
C ASN A 528 24.18 -10.93 -2.82
N GLU A 529 23.35 -10.16 -2.14
CA GLU A 529 22.41 -10.53 -1.09
C GLU A 529 21.03 -10.86 -1.66
N THR A 530 20.24 -11.60 -0.88
CA THR A 530 18.83 -11.82 -1.16
C THR A 530 18.04 -11.23 0.01
N ASN A 531 17.40 -10.09 -0.23
CA ASN A 531 16.60 -9.42 0.79
C ASN A 531 15.15 -9.88 0.68
N VAL A 532 14.54 -10.22 1.81
CA VAL A 532 13.12 -10.55 1.91
C VAL A 532 12.42 -9.57 2.83
N GLU A 533 11.16 -9.27 2.55
CA GLU A 533 10.33 -8.48 3.47
C GLU A 533 10.10 -9.26 4.80
N ASP A 534 9.90 -8.56 5.91
CA ASP A 534 9.75 -9.18 7.25
C ASP A 534 8.65 -10.24 7.34
N CYS A 535 7.59 -10.11 6.53
CA CYS A 535 6.46 -11.04 6.50
C CYS A 535 6.61 -12.15 5.45
N PHE A 536 7.79 -12.33 4.86
CA PHE A 536 8.07 -13.40 3.92
C PHE A 536 8.01 -14.77 4.60
N ASP A 537 7.49 -15.77 3.88
CA ASP A 537 7.23 -17.11 4.41
C ASP A 537 8.52 -17.76 4.93
N VAL A 538 8.57 -18.04 6.23
CA VAL A 538 9.76 -18.58 6.93
C VAL A 538 10.15 -19.95 6.37
N MET A 539 9.18 -20.80 6.02
CA MET A 539 9.47 -22.13 5.47
C MET A 539 10.07 -22.03 4.06
N VAL A 540 9.63 -21.03 3.29
CA VAL A 540 10.24 -20.72 1.99
C VAL A 540 11.66 -20.20 2.19
N THR A 541 11.87 -19.28 3.13
CA THR A 541 13.19 -18.74 3.49
C THR A 541 14.18 -19.83 3.90
N ASP A 542 13.76 -20.77 4.75
CA ASP A 542 14.62 -21.89 5.17
C ASP A 542 14.93 -22.83 4.00
N GLY A 543 13.95 -23.11 3.15
CA GLY A 543 14.16 -23.84 1.91
C GLY A 543 15.12 -23.13 0.95
N LEU A 544 15.13 -21.79 0.91
CA LEU A 544 16.08 -21.01 0.12
C LEU A 544 17.50 -21.05 0.74
N ARG A 545 17.62 -20.99 2.07
CA ARG A 545 18.90 -21.14 2.78
C ARG A 545 19.53 -22.50 2.51
N GLN A 546 18.74 -23.58 2.50
CA GLN A 546 19.20 -24.92 2.12
C GLN A 546 19.72 -24.99 0.67
N LYS A 547 19.29 -24.06 -0.19
CA LYS A 547 19.79 -23.89 -1.56
C LYS A 547 20.96 -22.89 -1.66
N ASN A 548 21.61 -22.56 -0.54
CA ASN A 548 22.73 -21.60 -0.41
C ASN A 548 22.39 -20.14 -0.74
N HIS A 549 21.12 -19.72 -0.58
CA HIS A 549 20.78 -18.29 -0.61
C HIS A 549 21.10 -17.62 0.73
N ASN A 550 21.82 -16.49 0.67
CA ASN A 550 22.06 -15.63 1.83
C ASN A 550 20.87 -14.69 1.99
N ILE A 551 19.96 -15.04 2.91
CA ILE A 551 18.70 -14.32 3.13
C ILE A 551 18.86 -13.29 4.24
N PHE A 552 18.52 -12.03 3.96
CA PHE A 552 18.44 -10.95 4.93
C PHE A 552 17.02 -10.39 4.97
N HIS A 553 16.54 -10.01 6.16
CA HIS A 553 15.26 -9.34 6.30
C HIS A 553 15.47 -7.82 6.18
N ASN A 554 14.68 -7.18 5.33
CA ASN A 554 14.73 -5.74 5.14
C ASN A 554 13.32 -5.12 5.22
N THR A 555 13.24 -3.99 5.91
CA THR A 555 12.03 -3.16 6.06
C THR A 555 11.89 -2.09 4.97
N GLU A 556 12.93 -1.89 4.14
CA GLU A 556 12.85 -1.03 2.97
C GLU A 556 12.05 -1.71 1.86
N VAL A 557 10.91 -1.12 1.56
CA VAL A 557 9.93 -1.72 0.66
C VAL A 557 9.78 -0.89 -0.61
N SER A 558 9.86 -1.55 -1.75
CA SER A 558 9.35 -1.03 -3.02
C SER A 558 7.83 -0.91 -2.97
N VAL A 559 7.28 0.12 -3.61
CA VAL A 559 5.82 0.33 -3.71
C VAL A 559 5.44 0.13 -5.18
N VAL A 560 4.38 -0.64 -5.42
CA VAL A 560 3.87 -0.93 -6.76
C VAL A 560 2.43 -0.42 -6.90
N GLN A 561 2.16 0.32 -7.98
CA GLN A 561 0.80 0.67 -8.36
C GLN A 561 0.40 -0.19 -9.55
N ALA A 562 -0.82 -0.70 -9.51
CA ALA A 562 -1.33 -1.53 -10.59
C ALA A 562 -2.81 -1.24 -10.87
N VAL A 563 -3.16 -1.21 -12.15
CA VAL A 563 -4.54 -1.15 -12.64
C VAL A 563 -4.74 -2.28 -13.64
N VAL A 564 -5.79 -3.08 -13.46
CA VAL A 564 -6.08 -4.26 -14.28
C VAL A 564 -7.47 -4.19 -14.85
N ARG A 565 -7.70 -4.90 -15.95
CA ARG A 565 -9.03 -5.08 -16.53
C ARG A 565 -9.49 -6.52 -16.33
N GLU A 566 -10.64 -6.68 -15.70
CA GLU A 566 -11.32 -7.96 -15.49
C GLU A 566 -12.72 -7.91 -16.09
N GLY A 567 -12.89 -8.57 -17.24
CA GLY A 567 -14.09 -8.41 -18.06
C GLY A 567 -14.29 -6.95 -18.47
N ASP A 568 -15.40 -6.37 -18.04
CA ASP A 568 -15.74 -4.96 -18.29
C ASP A 568 -15.35 -4.04 -17.14
N GLU A 569 -14.96 -4.58 -15.98
CA GLU A 569 -14.49 -3.80 -14.84
C GLU A 569 -12.99 -3.46 -14.94
N VAL A 570 -12.63 -2.37 -14.29
CA VAL A 570 -11.25 -1.89 -14.13
C VAL A 570 -10.93 -1.85 -12.65
N CYS A 571 -10.03 -2.70 -12.17
CA CYS A 571 -9.63 -2.75 -10.76
C CYS A 571 -8.29 -2.06 -10.54
N ALA A 572 -8.14 -1.34 -9.43
CA ALA A 572 -6.91 -0.61 -9.10
C ALA A 572 -6.46 -0.92 -7.69
N GLU A 573 -5.16 -1.17 -7.51
CA GLU A 573 -4.56 -1.37 -6.19
C GLU A 573 -3.31 -0.50 -6.05
N SER A 574 -3.25 0.17 -4.90
CA SER A 574 -2.10 0.95 -4.47
C SER A 574 -1.47 0.25 -3.27
N ASP A 575 -0.16 0.02 -3.33
CA ASP A 575 0.57 -0.70 -2.29
C ASP A 575 0.41 -0.06 -0.91
N CYS A 576 -0.08 -0.85 0.06
CA CYS A 576 -0.46 -0.39 1.38
C CYS A 576 0.56 -0.75 2.47
N ARG A 577 1.82 -1.09 2.14
CA ARG A 577 2.90 -1.45 3.09
C ARG A 577 3.34 -0.29 4.03
N LYS A 578 2.36 0.50 4.49
CA LYS A 578 2.43 1.58 5.47
C LYS A 578 1.68 1.21 6.79
N GLY A 579 1.30 -0.05 7.07
CA GLY A 579 0.66 -0.49 8.33
C GLY A 579 1.15 -1.83 8.92
N TYR A 580 0.80 -2.13 10.19
CA TYR A 580 1.11 -3.42 10.84
C TYR A 580 0.18 -4.51 10.28
N ASN A 581 0.71 -5.46 9.53
CA ASN A 581 -0.06 -6.55 8.91
C ASN A 581 -0.28 -7.69 9.93
N ILE A 582 -1.41 -7.67 10.66
CA ILE A 582 -1.71 -8.64 11.73
C ILE A 582 -2.35 -9.91 11.11
N SER A 583 -1.84 -11.09 11.49
CA SER A 583 -2.31 -12.40 11.01
C SER A 583 -1.97 -13.53 12.01
N ASN A 584 -2.22 -14.79 11.64
CA ASN A 584 -1.84 -15.94 12.45
C ASN A 584 -0.33 -16.03 12.77
N SER A 585 0.54 -15.52 11.89
CA SER A 585 2.00 -15.46 12.14
C SER A 585 2.37 -14.48 13.25
N SER A 586 1.49 -13.52 13.55
CA SER A 586 1.67 -12.58 14.66
C SER A 586 1.68 -13.27 16.03
N VAL A 587 1.18 -14.50 16.12
CA VAL A 587 1.17 -15.28 17.37
C VAL A 587 1.81 -16.67 17.23
N SER A 588 2.55 -16.93 16.15
CA SER A 588 3.11 -18.26 15.86
C SER A 588 4.38 -18.60 16.63
N SER A 589 5.10 -17.60 17.16
CA SER A 589 6.30 -17.76 17.99
C SER A 589 6.18 -16.93 19.26
N THR A 590 6.96 -17.27 20.29
CA THR A 590 6.99 -16.50 21.55
C THR A 590 7.39 -15.04 21.32
N GLU A 591 8.39 -14.80 20.48
CA GLU A 591 8.84 -13.43 20.13
C GLU A 591 7.74 -12.63 19.42
N ASN A 592 7.08 -13.24 18.43
CA ASN A 592 5.97 -12.61 17.72
C ASN A 592 4.81 -12.35 18.68
N LYS A 593 4.48 -13.29 19.57
CA LYS A 593 3.48 -13.10 20.62
C LYS A 593 3.84 -11.91 21.51
N ILE A 594 5.08 -11.81 22.00
CA ILE A 594 5.53 -10.67 22.83
C ILE A 594 5.30 -9.35 22.10
N LEU A 595 5.76 -9.24 20.85
CA LEU A 595 5.61 -8.02 20.07
C LEU A 595 4.13 -7.69 19.77
N THR A 596 3.34 -8.69 19.46
CA THR A 596 1.91 -8.54 19.16
C THR A 596 1.13 -8.11 20.39
N TYR A 597 1.33 -8.78 21.53
CA TYR A 597 0.69 -8.38 22.79
C TYR A 597 1.16 -7.00 23.23
N HIS A 598 2.45 -6.66 23.06
CA HIS A 598 2.94 -5.31 23.31
C HIS A 598 2.16 -4.27 22.47
N ARG A 599 2.13 -4.41 21.14
CA ARG A 599 1.42 -3.47 20.25
C ARG A 599 -0.08 -3.40 20.56
N MET A 600 -0.71 -4.53 20.90
CA MET A 600 -2.12 -4.62 21.26
C MET A 600 -2.43 -3.86 22.55
N ILE A 601 -1.64 -4.07 23.61
CA ILE A 601 -1.76 -3.36 24.90
C ILE A 601 -1.62 -1.85 24.71
N GLU A 602 -0.62 -1.43 23.94
CA GLU A 602 -0.40 -0.01 23.69
C GLU A 602 -1.54 0.62 22.89
N ALA A 603 -2.05 -0.09 21.88
CA ALA A 603 -3.24 0.34 21.14
C ALA A 603 -4.47 0.45 22.03
N PHE A 604 -4.68 -0.47 22.98
CA PHE A 604 -5.76 -0.38 23.96
C PHE A 604 -5.64 0.86 24.83
N ARG A 605 -4.44 1.21 25.31
CA ARG A 605 -4.22 2.43 26.12
C ARG A 605 -4.51 3.71 25.33
N PHE A 606 -4.09 3.78 24.07
CA PHE A 606 -4.43 4.92 23.22
C PHE A 606 -5.94 5.02 22.94
N ALA A 607 -6.63 3.89 22.77
CA ALA A 607 -8.07 3.87 22.58
C ALA A 607 -8.82 4.30 23.85
N ASP A 608 -8.38 3.83 25.02
CA ASP A 608 -8.96 4.20 26.31
C ASP A 608 -8.79 5.69 26.62
N ALA A 609 -7.63 6.27 26.27
CA ALA A 609 -7.41 7.72 26.36
C ALA A 609 -8.36 8.55 25.48
N GLN A 610 -8.90 8.00 24.38
CA GLN A 610 -9.94 8.69 23.61
C GLN A 610 -11.35 8.46 24.17
N LYS A 611 -11.59 7.30 24.80
CA LYS A 611 -12.88 6.97 25.43
C LYS A 611 -13.28 8.01 26.48
N SER A 612 -12.32 8.51 27.26
CA SER A 612 -12.55 9.57 28.27
C SER A 612 -13.10 10.88 27.70
N LYS A 613 -12.98 11.10 26.38
CA LYS A 613 -13.47 12.30 25.68
C LYS A 613 -14.92 12.14 25.18
N LEU A 614 -15.52 10.96 25.33
CA LEU A 614 -16.91 10.70 24.95
C LEU A 614 -17.89 11.22 26.01
N GLY A 615 -19.17 11.22 25.67
CA GLY A 615 -20.26 11.68 26.55
C GLY A 615 -21.63 11.34 25.95
N ASP A 616 -22.68 12.01 26.42
CA ASP A 616 -24.04 11.84 25.87
C ASP A 616 -24.21 12.69 24.59
N PRO A 617 -24.46 12.08 23.42
CA PRO A 617 -24.64 12.82 22.15
C PRO A 617 -25.90 13.69 22.12
N LEU A 618 -26.85 13.55 23.06
CA LEU A 618 -27.97 14.47 23.20
C LEU A 618 -27.58 15.80 23.88
N TYR A 619 -26.44 15.83 24.57
CA TYR A 619 -25.97 16.99 25.34
C TYR A 619 -24.68 17.59 24.78
N GLU A 620 -23.84 16.79 24.12
CA GLU A 620 -22.54 17.21 23.59
C GLU A 620 -22.41 16.82 22.09
N ASP A 621 -21.80 17.67 21.24
CA ASP A 621 -21.52 17.31 19.84
C ASP A 621 -20.25 16.46 19.74
N LEU A 622 -20.46 15.14 19.61
CA LEU A 622 -19.38 14.15 19.55
C LEU A 622 -18.99 13.78 18.11
N THR A 623 -19.62 14.37 17.10
CA THR A 623 -19.49 13.96 15.69
C THR A 623 -18.04 13.91 15.24
N LYS A 624 -17.28 14.97 15.55
CA LYS A 624 -15.85 15.06 15.19
C LYS A 624 -14.99 14.06 15.94
N ILE A 625 -15.29 13.79 17.21
CA ILE A 625 -14.53 12.85 18.05
C ILE A 625 -14.75 11.44 17.51
N VAL A 626 -16.00 11.04 17.27
CA VAL A 626 -16.34 9.72 16.73
C VAL A 626 -15.79 9.53 15.33
N GLN A 627 -15.91 10.53 14.44
CA GLN A 627 -15.33 10.48 13.09
C GLN A 627 -13.80 10.36 13.13
N ARG A 628 -13.15 11.04 14.08
CA ARG A 628 -11.70 10.92 14.26
C ARG A 628 -11.32 9.52 14.73
N MET A 629 -11.94 9.03 15.80
CA MET A 629 -11.68 7.70 16.38
C MET A 629 -11.90 6.56 15.38
N THR A 630 -12.85 6.69 14.46
CA THR A 630 -13.17 5.66 13.46
C THR A 630 -12.43 5.85 12.13
N SER A 631 -11.57 6.86 11.99
CA SER A 631 -10.82 7.13 10.75
C SER A 631 -9.52 6.33 10.65
N GLU A 632 -9.22 5.84 9.45
CA GLU A 632 -7.93 5.19 9.13
C GLU A 632 -6.74 6.11 9.43
N SER A 633 -6.85 7.41 9.12
CA SER A 633 -5.78 8.39 9.37
C SER A 633 -5.44 8.56 10.84
N PHE A 634 -6.43 8.50 11.72
CA PHE A 634 -6.20 8.59 13.15
C PHE A 634 -5.62 7.29 13.70
N ALA A 635 -6.08 6.14 13.22
CA ALA A 635 -5.47 4.85 13.55
C ALA A 635 -3.99 4.81 13.13
N ASP A 636 -3.63 5.38 11.96
CA ASP A 636 -2.25 5.51 11.51
C ASP A 636 -1.43 6.46 12.40
N GLU A 637 -2.02 7.58 12.84
CA GLU A 637 -1.41 8.52 13.81
C GLU A 637 -1.05 7.80 15.11
N ILE A 638 -2.01 7.09 15.71
CA ILE A 638 -1.80 6.33 16.94
C ILE A 638 -0.76 5.23 16.73
N ARG A 639 -0.84 4.50 15.60
CA ARG A 639 0.13 3.47 15.24
C ARG A 639 1.56 4.01 15.23
N SER A 640 1.77 5.23 14.73
CA SER A 640 3.10 5.86 14.67
C SER A 640 3.69 6.17 16.06
N LYS A 641 2.84 6.30 17.09
CA LYS A 641 3.24 6.56 18.47
C LYS A 641 3.64 5.29 19.22
N ILE A 642 3.23 4.10 18.76
CA ILE A 642 3.56 2.81 19.38
C ILE A 642 4.98 2.41 18.96
N LYS A 643 5.90 2.36 19.92
CA LYS A 643 7.28 1.89 19.73
C LYS A 643 7.38 0.42 20.12
N ASP A 644 7.94 -0.41 19.24
CA ASP A 644 7.96 -1.86 19.41
C ASP A 644 8.80 -2.37 20.59
N ASP A 645 9.76 -1.57 21.06
CA ASP A 645 10.76 -1.94 22.05
C ASP A 645 10.41 -1.48 23.47
N ILE A 646 9.50 -0.52 23.64
CA ILE A 646 9.24 0.11 24.93
C ILE A 646 7.79 0.59 25.04
N LYS A 647 7.20 0.40 26.23
CA LYS A 647 5.91 0.98 26.62
C LYS A 647 5.93 2.51 26.47
N GLN A 648 4.84 3.09 25.96
CA GLN A 648 4.72 4.53 25.79
C GLN A 648 4.50 5.22 27.15
N ILE A 649 5.09 6.41 27.26
CA ILE A 649 5.09 7.21 28.50
C ILE A 649 3.86 8.14 28.54
N SER A 650 3.30 8.49 27.38
CA SER A 650 2.11 9.35 27.25
C SER A 650 1.20 8.82 26.15
N TYR A 651 -0.10 8.81 26.43
CA TYR A 651 -1.15 8.36 25.52
C TYR A 651 -2.06 9.53 25.05
N ASP A 652 -1.88 10.73 25.64
CA ASP A 652 -2.20 12.08 25.14
C ASP A 652 -1.67 13.15 26.15
N GLU A 653 -1.61 14.42 25.71
CA GLU A 653 -1.12 15.58 26.49
C GLU A 653 -2.03 15.91 27.69
N GLN A 654 -1.41 16.00 28.88
CA GLN A 654 -1.95 16.38 30.19
C GLN A 654 -2.72 15.34 31.01
N GLU A 655 -2.44 15.42 32.32
CA GLU A 655 -2.65 14.42 33.36
C GLU A 655 -4.13 14.26 33.78
N ASP A 656 -4.40 13.12 34.42
CA ASP A 656 -5.66 12.66 35.03
C ASP A 656 -6.86 12.34 34.15
N SER A 657 -7.07 11.03 33.97
CA SER A 657 -8.37 10.44 33.64
C SER A 657 -8.60 9.18 34.49
N ASP A 658 -8.52 9.31 35.81
CA ASP A 658 -8.91 8.26 36.76
C ASP A 658 -10.44 8.30 37.03
N GLY A 659 -11.22 8.80 36.07
CA GLY A 659 -12.60 9.26 36.29
C GLY A 659 -13.72 8.28 35.97
N VAL A 660 -13.43 7.02 35.62
CA VAL A 660 -14.49 6.00 35.42
C VAL A 660 -14.32 4.92 36.48
N PRO A 661 -15.25 4.81 37.45
CA PRO A 661 -15.21 3.76 38.46
C PRO A 661 -15.30 2.35 37.85
N ASP A 662 -14.69 1.37 38.50
CA ASP A 662 -14.85 -0.04 38.13
C ASP A 662 -16.29 -0.53 38.40
N ASP A 663 -16.85 -1.29 37.45
CA ASP A 663 -18.20 -1.88 37.52
C ASP A 663 -18.19 -3.39 37.26
N HIS A 664 -19.16 -4.12 37.82
CA HIS A 664 -19.19 -5.58 37.75
C HIS A 664 -20.59 -6.25 37.61
N GLY A 665 -21.67 -5.49 37.70
CA GLY A 665 -23.08 -5.92 37.57
C GLY A 665 -23.59 -5.92 36.12
N THR A 666 -22.70 -6.19 35.16
CA THR A 666 -22.98 -6.17 33.72
C THR A 666 -23.15 -7.60 33.19
N SER A 667 -24.03 -7.79 32.19
CA SER A 667 -24.24 -9.06 31.50
C SER A 667 -24.44 -8.83 30.00
N HIS A 668 -24.14 -9.84 29.18
CA HIS A 668 -24.30 -9.78 27.73
C HIS A 668 -25.08 -10.99 27.20
N LEU A 669 -25.79 -10.80 26.10
CA LEU A 669 -26.50 -11.82 25.35
C LEU A 669 -26.26 -11.61 23.85
N SER A 670 -25.82 -12.67 23.18
CA SER A 670 -25.70 -12.74 21.72
C SER A 670 -26.71 -13.74 21.18
N VAL A 671 -27.42 -13.38 20.11
CA VAL A 671 -28.39 -14.23 19.41
C VAL A 671 -28.13 -14.14 17.91
N LEU A 672 -28.13 -15.28 17.23
CA LEU A 672 -28.11 -15.37 15.77
C LEU A 672 -29.21 -16.33 15.33
N ALA A 673 -30.14 -15.85 14.51
CA ALA A 673 -31.22 -16.63 13.94
C ALA A 673 -30.83 -17.24 12.57
N GLU A 674 -31.58 -18.27 12.16
CA GLU A 674 -31.35 -19.00 10.90
C GLU A 674 -31.40 -18.08 9.67
N ASP A 675 -32.35 -17.15 9.65
CA ASP A 675 -32.55 -16.14 8.60
C ASP A 675 -31.42 -15.11 8.50
N GLY A 676 -30.44 -15.17 9.42
CA GLY A 676 -29.31 -14.25 9.50
C GLY A 676 -29.57 -13.02 10.36
N SER A 677 -30.77 -12.89 10.96
CA SER A 677 -31.05 -11.85 11.94
C SER A 677 -30.16 -12.04 13.18
N ALA A 678 -29.56 -10.96 13.68
CA ALA A 678 -28.65 -11.01 14.81
C ALA A 678 -29.00 -9.94 15.85
N VAL A 679 -28.80 -10.29 17.12
CA VAL A 679 -29.00 -9.38 18.25
C VAL A 679 -27.80 -9.49 19.19
N ALA A 680 -27.17 -8.36 19.50
CA ALA A 680 -26.18 -8.23 20.56
C ALA A 680 -26.75 -7.29 21.62
N VAL A 681 -26.86 -7.75 22.87
CA VAL A 681 -27.43 -6.97 23.98
C VAL A 681 -26.46 -6.99 25.15
N THR A 682 -26.06 -5.82 25.63
CA THR A 682 -25.39 -5.69 26.93
C THR A 682 -26.30 -4.91 27.87
N SER A 683 -26.49 -5.43 29.09
CA SER A 683 -27.33 -4.84 30.11
C SER A 683 -26.55 -4.73 31.42
N SER A 684 -26.70 -3.63 32.15
CA SER A 684 -25.97 -3.38 33.39
C SER A 684 -26.84 -2.72 34.44
N ILE A 685 -26.62 -3.11 35.70
CA ILE A 685 -27.08 -2.38 36.89
C ILE A 685 -25.93 -1.61 37.57
N ASN A 686 -24.81 -1.45 36.87
CA ASN A 686 -23.52 -0.93 37.34
C ASN A 686 -22.81 -1.91 38.29
N ASN A 687 -22.87 -1.73 39.61
CA ASN A 687 -22.18 -2.65 40.54
C ASN A 687 -22.96 -3.96 40.76
N TYR A 688 -22.32 -4.95 41.39
CA TYR A 688 -23.06 -6.13 41.86
C TYR A 688 -24.20 -5.69 42.79
N PHE A 689 -25.42 -6.11 42.47
CA PHE A 689 -26.66 -5.68 43.14
C PHE A 689 -26.99 -4.17 43.00
N GLY A 690 -26.36 -3.47 42.06
CA GLY A 690 -26.61 -2.06 41.75
C GLY A 690 -26.51 -1.16 42.97
N SER A 691 -27.56 -0.38 43.24
CA SER A 691 -27.60 0.52 44.40
C SER A 691 -27.81 -0.20 45.75
N GLY A 692 -27.91 -1.53 45.75
CA GLY A 692 -28.32 -2.33 46.92
C GLY A 692 -29.79 -2.15 47.30
N VAL A 693 -30.59 -1.50 46.45
CA VAL A 693 -32.02 -1.24 46.68
C VAL A 693 -32.85 -2.09 45.74
N MET A 694 -33.73 -2.89 46.32
CA MET A 694 -34.76 -3.64 45.58
C MET A 694 -36.14 -3.14 45.99
N SER A 695 -36.98 -2.83 45.01
CA SER A 695 -38.37 -2.47 45.23
C SER A 695 -39.11 -3.64 45.89
N ARG A 696 -39.70 -3.41 47.07
CA ARG A 696 -40.47 -4.45 47.78
C ARG A 696 -41.78 -4.81 47.08
N SER A 697 -42.35 -3.90 46.29
CA SER A 697 -43.61 -4.13 45.58
C SER A 697 -43.44 -4.83 44.23
N THR A 698 -42.30 -4.62 43.55
CA THR A 698 -42.06 -5.13 42.19
C THR A 698 -40.91 -6.11 42.09
N GLY A 699 -40.04 -6.20 43.09
CA GLY A 699 -38.82 -7.02 43.06
C GLY A 699 -37.71 -6.48 42.17
N ILE A 700 -37.87 -5.28 41.57
CA ILE A 700 -36.86 -4.70 40.68
C ILE A 700 -35.66 -4.20 41.50
N ILE A 701 -34.47 -4.66 41.16
CA ILE A 701 -33.19 -4.15 41.68
C ILE A 701 -32.85 -2.86 40.91
N PHE A 702 -32.56 -1.79 41.63
CA PHE A 702 -32.20 -0.51 41.03
C PHE A 702 -30.70 -0.40 40.78
N ASN A 703 -30.34 0.26 39.69
CA ASN A 703 -28.96 0.51 39.30
C ASN A 703 -28.33 1.64 40.15
N ASP A 704 -27.01 1.71 40.17
CA ASP A 704 -26.23 2.84 40.71
C ASP A 704 -25.38 3.53 39.63
N GLN A 705 -25.90 3.63 38.40
CA GLN A 705 -25.23 4.23 37.23
C GLN A 705 -24.91 5.73 37.39
N MET A 706 -25.46 6.41 38.39
CA MET A 706 -25.05 7.79 38.71
C MET A 706 -23.56 7.90 39.05
N ARG A 707 -22.91 6.80 39.47
CA ARG A 707 -21.46 6.75 39.73
C ARG A 707 -20.61 6.90 38.47
N ASP A 708 -21.17 6.62 37.29
CA ASP A 708 -20.41 6.60 36.04
C ASP A 708 -20.22 8.01 35.47
N PHE A 709 -20.82 9.03 36.09
CA PHE A 709 -20.49 10.44 35.85
C PHE A 709 -19.22 10.84 36.59
N ILE A 710 -18.47 11.78 36.02
CA ILE A 710 -17.30 12.37 36.67
C ILE A 710 -17.75 13.32 37.77
N ASP A 711 -17.10 13.21 38.95
CA ASP A 711 -17.30 14.13 40.06
C ASP A 711 -16.82 15.54 39.66
N PRO A 712 -17.69 16.57 39.71
CA PRO A 712 -17.32 17.95 39.44
C PRO A 712 -16.22 18.53 40.35
N GLN A 713 -15.85 17.85 41.45
CA GLN A 713 -14.74 18.26 42.32
C GLN A 713 -13.38 17.67 41.89
N LEU A 714 -13.37 16.69 40.99
CA LEU A 714 -12.17 16.01 40.47
C LEU A 714 -11.82 16.47 39.04
N ILE A 715 -12.20 17.70 38.66
CA ILE A 715 -12.05 18.20 37.28
C ILE A 715 -10.57 18.35 36.91
N SER A 716 -10.09 17.45 36.05
CA SER A 716 -9.10 17.79 35.02
C SER A 716 -9.84 18.35 33.79
N GLU A 717 -9.17 19.06 32.88
CA GLU A 717 -9.79 19.55 31.63
C GLU A 717 -10.32 18.39 30.72
N LEU A 718 -10.03 17.12 31.08
CA LEU A 718 -10.48 15.91 30.41
C LEU A 718 -11.75 15.35 31.08
N GLY A 719 -12.70 14.86 30.27
CA GLY A 719 -13.95 14.27 30.77
C GLY A 719 -15.10 15.25 31.03
N ILE A 720 -14.96 16.53 30.66
CA ILE A 720 -16.04 17.54 30.74
C ILE A 720 -17.34 17.03 30.07
N ASN A 721 -17.21 16.24 29.01
CA ASN A 721 -18.32 15.65 28.28
C ASN A 721 -19.12 14.61 29.09
N ASN A 722 -18.60 14.11 30.21
CA ASN A 722 -19.25 13.17 31.12
C ASN A 722 -19.54 13.76 32.51
N LEU A 723 -19.68 15.09 32.61
CA LEU A 723 -20.21 15.73 33.81
C LEU A 723 -21.73 15.51 33.94
N ILE A 724 -22.18 15.32 35.19
CA ILE A 724 -23.58 15.11 35.53
C ILE A 724 -24.45 16.33 35.16
N LYS A 725 -25.56 16.07 34.44
CA LYS A 725 -26.61 17.05 34.11
C LYS A 725 -27.99 16.38 34.18
N PRO A 726 -29.06 17.09 34.56
CA PRO A 726 -30.41 16.51 34.55
C PRO A 726 -30.79 15.94 33.17
N GLY A 727 -31.23 14.68 33.14
CA GLY A 727 -31.65 13.96 31.93
C GLY A 727 -30.52 13.38 31.07
N LYS A 728 -29.25 13.66 31.41
CA LYS A 728 -28.07 13.15 30.68
C LYS A 728 -27.82 11.68 31.03
N ARG A 729 -27.25 10.93 30.08
CA ARG A 729 -26.77 9.55 30.29
C ARG A 729 -25.28 9.54 30.63
N PRO A 730 -24.83 8.68 31.57
CA PRO A 730 -23.41 8.54 31.87
C PRO A 730 -22.68 7.76 30.77
N LEU A 731 -21.36 7.94 30.71
CA LEU A 731 -20.47 7.18 29.84
C LEU A 731 -20.49 5.68 30.22
N SER A 732 -20.41 4.80 29.23
CA SER A 732 -20.44 3.35 29.44
C SER A 732 -19.36 2.62 28.64
N SER A 733 -18.88 1.50 29.19
CA SER A 733 -17.95 0.57 28.55
C SER A 733 -18.65 -0.52 27.72
N MET A 734 -19.99 -0.55 27.72
CA MET A 734 -20.77 -1.54 26.98
C MET A 734 -20.54 -1.42 25.47
N CYS A 735 -20.12 -2.50 24.81
CA CYS A 735 -19.90 -2.54 23.36
C CYS A 735 -20.53 -3.78 22.67
N PRO A 736 -21.86 -3.97 22.75
CA PRO A 736 -22.52 -5.03 21.98
C PRO A 736 -22.26 -4.83 20.48
N THR A 737 -21.70 -5.85 19.83
CA THR A 737 -21.12 -5.72 18.48
C THR A 737 -21.63 -6.82 17.54
N ILE A 738 -22.06 -6.40 16.34
CA ILE A 738 -22.36 -7.30 15.23
C ILE A 738 -21.38 -7.00 14.11
N ILE A 739 -20.63 -8.01 13.69
CA ILE A 739 -19.64 -7.94 12.62
C ILE A 739 -20.25 -8.59 11.39
N LEU A 740 -20.34 -7.83 10.30
CA LEU A 740 -20.78 -8.32 9.00
C LEU A 740 -19.58 -8.63 8.12
N ASP A 741 -19.68 -9.70 7.36
CA ASP A 741 -18.80 -9.90 6.21
C ASP A 741 -19.02 -8.76 5.21
N LYS A 742 -17.94 -8.08 4.83
CA LYS A 742 -18.03 -6.85 4.03
C LYS A 742 -18.70 -7.08 2.67
N HIS A 743 -18.52 -8.26 2.09
CA HIS A 743 -18.99 -8.58 0.74
C HIS A 743 -20.41 -9.14 0.75
N SER A 744 -20.63 -10.23 1.47
CA SER A 744 -21.92 -10.92 1.54
C SER A 744 -22.94 -10.19 2.40
N LYS A 745 -22.49 -9.25 3.25
CA LYS A 745 -23.29 -8.57 4.29
C LYS A 745 -23.91 -9.53 5.32
N GLN A 746 -23.53 -10.81 5.29
CA GLN A 746 -23.99 -11.78 6.29
C GLN A 746 -23.28 -11.56 7.62
N VAL A 747 -23.96 -11.90 8.70
CA VAL A 747 -23.40 -11.86 10.05
C VAL A 747 -22.25 -12.86 10.15
N LYS A 748 -21.06 -12.34 10.42
CA LYS A 748 -19.85 -13.12 10.62
C LYS A 748 -19.67 -13.48 12.10
N MET A 749 -19.96 -12.52 12.98
CA MET A 749 -19.81 -12.66 14.43
C MET A 749 -20.79 -11.73 15.14
N VAL A 750 -21.42 -12.22 16.20
CA VAL A 750 -22.17 -11.47 17.21
C VAL A 750 -21.39 -11.63 18.50
N VAL A 751 -21.00 -10.52 19.12
CA VAL A 751 -20.09 -10.55 20.27
C VAL A 751 -20.32 -9.38 21.22
N GLY A 752 -20.10 -9.64 22.50
CA GLY A 752 -20.01 -8.62 23.53
C GLY A 752 -19.62 -9.25 24.85
N GLY A 753 -19.60 -8.45 25.92
CA GLY A 753 -19.11 -8.94 27.20
C GLY A 753 -19.60 -8.18 28.41
N ALA A 754 -19.16 -8.68 29.56
CA ALA A 754 -19.35 -8.15 30.90
C ALA A 754 -17.98 -8.04 31.60
N GLY A 755 -17.86 -7.21 32.63
CA GLY A 755 -16.58 -6.95 33.33
C GLY A 755 -16.19 -5.47 33.39
N GLY A 756 -17.18 -4.57 33.36
CA GLY A 756 -17.06 -3.13 33.43
C GLY A 756 -16.08 -2.48 32.47
N THR A 757 -15.11 -1.75 33.01
CA THR A 757 -14.12 -0.99 32.25
C THR A 757 -13.35 -1.88 31.25
N ASN A 758 -13.24 -3.18 31.54
CA ASN A 758 -12.51 -4.17 30.73
C ASN A 758 -13.31 -4.76 29.56
N ILE A 759 -14.59 -4.42 29.40
CA ILE A 759 -15.45 -4.99 28.35
C ILE A 759 -14.86 -4.72 26.96
N THR A 760 -14.43 -3.49 26.68
CA THR A 760 -13.97 -3.08 25.34
C THR A 760 -12.70 -3.82 24.90
N THR A 761 -11.71 -3.93 25.78
CA THR A 761 -10.44 -4.61 25.51
C THR A 761 -10.62 -6.12 25.39
N SER A 762 -11.49 -6.70 26.22
CA SER A 762 -11.78 -8.15 26.20
C SER A 762 -12.51 -8.55 24.92
N VAL A 763 -13.54 -7.78 24.53
CA VAL A 763 -14.25 -7.99 23.25
C VAL A 763 -13.27 -7.85 22.07
N ALA A 764 -12.41 -6.83 22.09
CA ALA A 764 -11.40 -6.63 21.05
C ALA A 764 -10.41 -7.81 20.97
N GLN A 765 -9.90 -8.29 22.10
CA GLN A 765 -8.99 -9.44 22.14
C GLN A 765 -9.63 -10.70 21.56
N VAL A 766 -10.90 -11.00 21.90
CA VAL A 766 -11.61 -12.17 21.34
C VAL A 766 -11.83 -12.05 19.83
N ILE A 767 -12.18 -10.85 19.35
CA ILE A 767 -12.29 -10.59 17.92
C ILE A 767 -10.95 -10.83 17.21
N LEU A 768 -9.84 -10.34 17.79
CA LEU A 768 -8.49 -10.53 17.24
C LEU A 768 -8.09 -12.00 17.21
N ASN A 769 -8.30 -12.72 18.31
CA ASN A 769 -8.02 -14.15 18.43
C ASN A 769 -8.72 -14.96 17.33
N TYR A 770 -10.02 -14.73 17.15
CA TYR A 770 -10.82 -15.49 16.20
C TYR A 770 -10.61 -15.06 14.74
N LEU A 771 -10.72 -13.77 14.44
CA LEU A 771 -10.72 -13.29 13.04
C LEU A 771 -9.31 -13.12 12.45
N PHE A 772 -8.28 -12.92 13.28
CA PHE A 772 -6.94 -12.55 12.78
C PHE A 772 -5.86 -13.55 13.17
N PHE A 773 -5.87 -14.05 14.41
CA PHE A 773 -4.84 -14.99 14.90
C PHE A 773 -5.10 -16.45 14.56
N GLY A 774 -6.28 -16.76 14.01
CA GLY A 774 -6.65 -18.08 13.54
C GLY A 774 -7.04 -19.07 14.64
N TYR A 775 -7.47 -18.57 15.81
CA TYR A 775 -7.97 -19.42 16.88
C TYR A 775 -9.38 -19.87 16.54
N ASP A 776 -9.76 -21.10 16.90
CA ASP A 776 -11.17 -21.47 16.89
C ASP A 776 -11.94 -20.66 17.95
N LEU A 777 -13.28 -20.65 17.86
CA LEU A 777 -14.10 -19.80 18.71
C LEU A 777 -13.91 -20.11 20.20
N GLN A 778 -13.80 -21.38 20.54
CA GLN A 778 -13.62 -21.81 21.92
C GLN A 778 -12.29 -21.32 22.48
N ASN A 779 -11.19 -21.52 21.76
CA ASN A 779 -9.88 -21.04 22.15
C ASN A 779 -9.83 -19.51 22.18
N ALA A 780 -10.47 -18.83 21.23
CA ALA A 780 -10.56 -17.37 21.23
C ALA A 780 -11.23 -16.82 22.50
N VAL A 781 -12.31 -17.47 22.96
CA VAL A 781 -13.05 -17.12 24.17
C VAL A 781 -12.40 -17.66 25.46
N LYS A 782 -11.52 -18.66 25.41
CA LYS A 782 -10.82 -19.18 26.61
C LYS A 782 -9.44 -18.58 26.86
N GLU A 783 -8.76 -18.10 25.82
CA GLU A 783 -7.40 -17.54 25.88
C GLU A 783 -7.23 -16.48 26.97
N PRO A 784 -6.25 -16.61 27.89
CA PRO A 784 -6.05 -15.69 29.00
C PRO A 784 -6.09 -14.19 28.65
N ARG A 785 -6.75 -13.39 29.48
CA ARG A 785 -7.05 -11.98 29.19
C ARG A 785 -5.89 -11.06 29.57
N VAL A 786 -5.74 -10.02 28.76
CA VAL A 786 -4.93 -8.85 29.10
C VAL A 786 -5.84 -7.64 29.24
N GLN A 787 -5.80 -7.06 30.42
CA GLN A 787 -6.51 -5.85 30.79
C GLN A 787 -5.51 -4.73 31.01
N ILE A 788 -5.97 -3.50 30.83
CA ILE A 788 -5.09 -2.33 30.86
C ILE A 788 -5.67 -1.28 31.79
N THR A 789 -4.78 -0.66 32.55
CA THR A 789 -4.99 0.69 33.06
C THR A 789 -4.04 1.64 32.33
N LYS A 790 -4.07 2.92 32.69
CA LYS A 790 -3.13 3.92 32.15
C LYS A 790 -1.67 3.50 32.34
N THR A 791 -1.34 2.94 33.50
CA THR A 791 0.05 2.63 33.90
C THR A 791 0.33 1.14 34.00
N GLU A 792 -0.68 0.32 34.21
CA GLU A 792 -0.51 -1.09 34.55
C GLU A 792 -1.15 -1.98 33.50
N THR A 793 -0.68 -3.22 33.46
CA THR A 793 -1.24 -4.29 32.63
C THR A 793 -1.64 -5.41 33.59
N ASN A 794 -2.93 -5.67 33.69
CA ASN A 794 -3.46 -6.76 34.49
C ASN A 794 -3.63 -8.00 33.60
N ILE A 795 -3.19 -9.14 34.08
CA ILE A 795 -3.26 -10.41 33.36
C ILE A 795 -3.87 -11.49 34.25
N GLU A 796 -4.45 -12.49 33.60
CA GLU A 796 -4.94 -13.69 34.29
C GLU A 796 -3.80 -14.65 34.66
N ASP A 797 -4.06 -15.53 35.64
CA ASP A 797 -3.04 -16.41 36.21
C ASP A 797 -2.41 -17.39 35.20
N ASP A 798 -3.21 -17.86 34.24
CA ASP A 798 -2.77 -18.82 33.22
C ASP A 798 -2.10 -18.14 32.01
N PHE A 799 -1.82 -16.83 32.07
CA PHE A 799 -1.20 -16.10 30.98
C PHE A 799 0.25 -16.59 30.71
N ASN A 800 0.65 -16.63 29.44
CA ASN A 800 1.92 -17.22 29.04
C ASN A 800 3.14 -16.51 29.68
N LYS A 801 3.86 -17.21 30.56
CA LYS A 801 5.00 -16.66 31.31
C LYS A 801 6.10 -16.03 30.44
N SER A 802 6.44 -16.62 29.30
CA SER A 802 7.45 -16.05 28.41
C SER A 802 6.98 -14.74 27.77
N VAL A 803 5.68 -14.61 27.50
CA VAL A 803 5.09 -13.34 27.04
C VAL A 803 5.14 -12.30 28.16
N ILE A 804 4.83 -12.67 29.40
CA ILE A 804 4.93 -11.79 30.57
C ILE A 804 6.35 -11.23 30.70
N ASP A 805 7.35 -12.10 30.68
CA ASP A 805 8.75 -11.70 30.83
C ASP A 805 9.19 -10.78 29.69
N GLY A 806 8.78 -11.07 28.45
CA GLY A 806 9.02 -10.20 27.30
C GLY A 806 8.34 -8.84 27.39
N LEU A 807 7.12 -8.77 27.94
CA LEU A 807 6.42 -7.51 28.19
C LEU A 807 7.11 -6.67 29.29
N LYS A 808 7.59 -7.32 30.36
CA LYS A 808 8.37 -6.65 31.42
C LYS A 808 9.66 -6.05 30.87
N LEU A 809 10.36 -6.74 29.96
CA LEU A 809 11.54 -6.22 29.27
C LEU A 809 11.23 -4.97 28.42
N LYS A 810 9.97 -4.79 28.00
CA LYS A 810 9.48 -3.60 27.29
C LYS A 810 8.89 -2.55 28.25
N ASN A 811 9.23 -2.60 29.55
CA ASN A 811 8.77 -1.70 30.61
C ASN A 811 7.26 -1.73 30.90
N HIS A 812 6.57 -2.83 30.59
CA HIS A 812 5.21 -3.01 31.10
C HIS A 812 5.22 -3.39 32.58
N ILE A 813 4.43 -2.68 33.38
CA ILE A 813 4.18 -3.02 34.80
C ILE A 813 3.04 -4.04 34.82
N ILE A 814 3.34 -5.28 35.22
CA ILE A 814 2.41 -6.40 35.14
C ILE A 814 1.92 -6.78 36.54
N TYR A 815 0.60 -6.91 36.71
CA TYR A 815 -0.03 -7.47 37.90
C TYR A 815 -0.93 -8.66 37.55
N HIS A 816 -1.01 -9.61 38.48
CA HIS A 816 -2.01 -10.68 38.43
C HIS A 816 -3.22 -10.19 39.20
N ASN A 817 -4.26 -9.76 38.47
CA ASN A 817 -5.51 -9.27 39.07
C ASN A 817 -6.70 -9.90 38.35
N ILE A 818 -7.58 -10.52 39.13
CA ILE A 818 -8.67 -11.38 38.65
C ILE A 818 -9.97 -10.55 38.59
N SER A 819 -9.97 -9.47 37.81
CA SER A 819 -11.24 -8.85 37.42
C SER A 819 -11.86 -9.70 36.32
N LEU A 820 -12.94 -10.42 36.66
CA LEU A 820 -13.62 -11.33 35.74
C LEU A 820 -14.27 -10.53 34.60
N SER A 821 -13.59 -10.51 33.45
CA SER A 821 -14.17 -10.06 32.19
C SER A 821 -14.55 -11.26 31.34
N VAL A 822 -15.77 -11.23 30.83
CA VAL A 822 -16.49 -12.38 30.28
C VAL A 822 -16.95 -12.01 28.89
N VAL A 823 -16.63 -12.81 27.88
CA VAL A 823 -17.03 -12.55 26.49
C VAL A 823 -17.89 -13.67 25.95
N LEU A 824 -19.04 -13.32 25.38
CA LEU A 824 -19.95 -14.25 24.74
C LEU A 824 -19.92 -13.99 23.24
N ALA A 825 -19.83 -15.03 22.44
CA ALA A 825 -19.72 -14.89 20.99
C ALA A 825 -20.47 -15.98 20.24
N ILE A 826 -21.10 -15.59 19.13
CA ILE A 826 -21.68 -16.48 18.12
C ILE A 826 -21.08 -16.14 16.77
N VAL A 827 -20.62 -17.13 16.02
CA VAL A 827 -19.98 -16.95 14.71
C VAL A 827 -20.62 -17.85 13.65
N ARG A 828 -20.63 -17.37 12.41
CA ARG A 828 -21.05 -18.16 11.25
C ARG A 828 -19.83 -18.69 10.50
N GLN A 829 -19.73 -20.01 10.36
CA GLN A 829 -18.67 -20.73 9.64
C GLN A 829 -19.28 -21.53 8.50
N GLY A 830 -19.41 -20.90 7.33
CA GLY A 830 -20.15 -21.47 6.20
C GLY A 830 -21.62 -21.67 6.58
N ASP A 831 -22.11 -22.90 6.47
CA ASP A 831 -23.49 -23.27 6.83
C ASP A 831 -23.66 -23.59 8.32
N LYS A 832 -22.58 -23.54 9.12
CA LYS A 832 -22.62 -23.83 10.56
C LYS A 832 -22.65 -22.55 11.40
N ILE A 833 -23.37 -22.62 12.52
CA ILE A 833 -23.33 -21.61 13.58
C ILE A 833 -22.58 -22.22 14.76
N CYS A 834 -21.55 -21.53 15.25
CA CYS A 834 -20.82 -21.90 16.44
C CYS A 834 -21.04 -20.82 17.50
N ALA A 835 -21.36 -21.22 18.71
CA ALA A 835 -21.57 -20.32 19.84
C ALA A 835 -20.67 -20.78 20.99
N GLU A 836 -20.04 -19.84 21.69
CA GLU A 836 -19.26 -20.12 22.89
C GLU A 836 -19.65 -19.12 23.98
N SER A 837 -19.83 -19.65 25.19
CA SER A 837 -19.97 -18.86 26.40
C SER A 837 -18.70 -18.95 27.23
N ASP A 838 -18.24 -17.81 27.73
CA ASP A 838 -17.05 -17.76 28.58
C ASP A 838 -17.33 -18.46 29.92
N ASN A 839 -16.52 -19.49 30.18
CA ASN A 839 -16.67 -20.39 31.31
C ASN A 839 -16.39 -19.72 32.67
N ARG A 840 -15.83 -18.51 32.69
CA ARG A 840 -15.64 -17.67 33.91
C ARG A 840 -16.94 -17.41 34.67
N THR A 841 -18.10 -17.50 34.00
CA THR A 841 -19.43 -17.35 34.62
C THR A 841 -20.28 -18.61 34.58
N HIS A 842 -19.70 -19.75 34.20
CA HIS A 842 -20.41 -21.01 33.97
C HIS A 842 -21.57 -20.89 32.94
N GLY A 843 -21.51 -19.90 32.04
CA GLY A 843 -22.46 -19.75 30.94
C GLY A 843 -22.37 -20.92 29.96
N HIS A 844 -23.48 -21.25 29.30
CA HIS A 844 -23.54 -22.33 28.31
C HIS A 844 -24.33 -21.86 27.08
N PRO A 845 -23.81 -22.02 25.85
CA PRO A 845 -24.54 -21.69 24.64
C PRO A 845 -25.64 -22.72 24.35
N ALA A 846 -26.77 -22.30 23.77
CA ALA A 846 -27.84 -23.19 23.35
C ALA A 846 -28.29 -22.86 21.92
N GLY A 847 -28.48 -23.88 21.09
CA GLY A 847 -28.91 -23.79 19.69
C GLY A 847 -29.47 -25.13 19.21
N TYR A 848 -30.10 -25.16 18.03
CA TYR A 848 -30.68 -26.36 17.41
C TYR A 848 -30.14 -26.58 16.00
#